data_AF-A0A1Y2IV38-F1
#
_entry.id   AF-A0A1Y2IV38-F1
#
_cell.length_a   1.000
_cell.length_b   1.000
_cell.length_c   1.000
_cell.angle_alpha   90.00
_cell.angle_beta   90.00
_cell.angle_gamma   90.00
#
_symmetry.space_group_name_H-M   'P 1'
#
loop_
_entity.id
_entity.type
_entity.pdbx_description
1 polymer ?
#
loop_
_entity_poly.entity_id
_entity_poly.type
_entity_poly.pdbx_seq_one_letter_code
_entity_poly.pdbx_strand_id
1 'polypeptide(L)'
;MATCSNVLRDVLTRLQAMQVTLTELFTYVLVQEQYNGPATAAELARTSQHWHFGAASAEPRQIYDFQLEDMGQGLRERAPEIWSLVKSIVILSIILHNNDQHCNALQSIIGIFLHSCGAPEKLIKVLSRSGLSISLASIHRATHSLAAHSTDDVEELGQTLLASYTFDNLDTKLPSGIPTVDSPADGLIHIATGTLLRLDHGVLLDNLCCSRLLWDRSPFNPLASDPRPYQSQGPEVVEQIPIEKLYQTPLRAMDISLSTITGNLEALGAMFAQGGVGDSQANPSFHDISEYVTIVHGDLGTYEKVDSATRRRKQERTPYNRLQHVAMVPGLFHLKMAAADAIWRILVTPDDACVDQTSFIKIIGQLWPVDSSRLVSHAKFRERHDLIGHRWGFATLDDWAASKPDFEAVEGTAQSLVREYIEGEDEDIWVRENTVRTLHYLLLYEELSYTMNAGDISRFETVLVPWICIFRAVGKHKYATYMLRFMHALHIVYPPGLRRAIRYNILVNPTGKPHAFRAVDWIVELLNLYIKVIYGGDSSNYTKERILIESILVLVFRSSHANIERNFKIPGLTTKHAEKDMRATFKEILDGYMKMTGRGANYSIPDRVVRGIEVLTTEWSTREGEQTKEGEQEEGGNAEADDELLDDITADDLNTDGLI
;
A
#
# COMPACT_ATOMS: atom_id res chain seq x y z
N MET A 1 55.95 -50.33 -13.68
CA MET A 1 54.49 -50.54 -13.80
C MET A 1 53.89 -50.59 -12.40
N ALA A 2 53.62 -49.43 -11.81
CA ALA A 2 52.70 -49.35 -10.67
C ALA A 2 51.30 -49.32 -11.26
N THR A 3 50.54 -50.40 -11.07
CA THR A 3 49.20 -50.57 -11.65
C THR A 3 48.27 -49.46 -11.21
N CYS A 4 47.55 -48.85 -12.15
CA CYS A 4 46.53 -47.80 -11.98
C CYS A 4 45.59 -48.05 -10.77
N SER A 5 45.38 -49.33 -10.41
CA SER A 5 44.66 -49.77 -9.22
C SER A 5 45.19 -49.23 -7.88
N ASN A 6 46.48 -48.93 -7.71
CA ASN A 6 47.02 -48.48 -6.42
C ASN A 6 46.81 -46.98 -6.20
N VAL A 7 46.88 -46.18 -7.27
CA VAL A 7 46.57 -44.74 -7.23
C VAL A 7 45.08 -44.53 -7.02
N LEU A 8 44.23 -45.32 -7.71
CA LEU A 8 42.78 -45.26 -7.52
C LEU A 8 42.39 -45.60 -6.07
N ARG A 9 43.07 -46.58 -5.46
CA ARG A 9 42.82 -47.01 -4.09
C ARG A 9 43.24 -45.94 -3.07
N ASP A 10 44.38 -45.28 -3.26
CA ASP A 10 44.82 -44.19 -2.36
C ASP A 10 43.90 -42.98 -2.44
N VAL A 11 43.45 -42.61 -3.65
CA VAL A 11 42.50 -41.53 -3.87
C VAL A 11 41.14 -41.85 -3.24
N LEU A 12 40.59 -43.06 -3.47
CA LEU A 12 39.32 -43.49 -2.86
C LEU A 12 39.39 -43.55 -1.32
N THR A 13 40.53 -43.93 -0.76
CA THR A 13 40.73 -43.99 0.71
C THR A 13 40.78 -42.59 1.34
N ARG A 14 41.40 -41.62 0.66
CA ARG A 14 41.41 -40.20 1.10
C ARG A 14 40.03 -39.55 0.99
N LEU A 15 39.26 -39.90 -0.04
CA LEU A 15 37.91 -39.38 -0.26
C LEU A 15 36.90 -39.93 0.75
N GLN A 16 37.02 -41.22 1.12
CA GLN A 16 36.24 -41.82 2.21
C GLN A 16 36.52 -41.14 3.57
N ALA A 17 37.76 -40.69 3.82
CA ALA A 17 38.11 -39.96 5.03
C ALA A 17 37.52 -38.53 5.08
N MET A 18 37.12 -37.98 3.94
CA MET A 18 36.57 -36.62 3.81
C MET A 18 35.02 -36.60 3.71
N GLN A 19 34.34 -37.74 3.88
CA GLN A 19 32.88 -37.88 3.69
C GLN A 19 32.36 -37.37 2.34
N VAL A 20 33.20 -37.35 1.30
CA VAL A 20 32.79 -36.93 -0.05
C VAL A 20 31.91 -38.01 -0.64
N THR A 21 30.69 -37.65 -1.03
CA THR A 21 29.73 -38.57 -1.63
C THR A 21 30.17 -38.97 -3.04
N LEU A 22 29.80 -40.18 -3.48
CA LEU A 22 30.08 -40.66 -4.84
C LEU A 22 29.57 -39.70 -5.92
N THR A 23 28.48 -38.98 -5.63
CA THR A 23 27.88 -37.95 -6.48
C THR A 23 28.78 -36.71 -6.61
N GLU A 24 29.39 -36.23 -5.52
CA GLU A 24 30.32 -35.09 -5.53
C GLU A 24 31.61 -35.41 -6.29
N LEU A 25 32.08 -36.65 -6.17
CA LEU A 25 33.25 -37.12 -6.92
C LEU A 25 32.98 -37.25 -8.42
N PHE A 26 31.82 -37.81 -8.78
CA PHE A 26 31.39 -37.89 -10.17
C PHE A 26 31.21 -36.50 -10.77
N THR A 27 30.64 -35.56 -10.01
CA THR A 27 30.46 -34.17 -10.44
C THR A 27 31.80 -33.47 -10.67
N TYR A 28 32.77 -33.63 -9.75
CA TYR A 28 34.10 -33.04 -9.91
C TYR A 28 34.87 -33.62 -11.10
N VAL A 29 34.81 -34.94 -11.31
CA VAL A 29 35.53 -35.63 -12.40
C VAL A 29 34.90 -35.34 -13.76
N LEU A 30 33.56 -35.36 -13.89
CA LEU A 30 32.87 -34.95 -15.11
C LEU A 30 33.15 -33.49 -15.47
N VAL A 31 33.13 -32.59 -14.49
CA VAL A 31 33.44 -31.18 -14.70
C VAL A 31 34.90 -31.00 -15.16
N GLN A 32 35.86 -31.73 -14.59
CA GLN A 32 37.27 -31.67 -15.01
C GLN A 32 37.52 -32.25 -16.42
N GLU A 33 36.88 -33.36 -16.78
CA GLU A 33 37.11 -34.03 -18.07
C GLU A 33 36.37 -33.38 -19.25
N GLN A 34 35.19 -32.77 -19.04
CA GLN A 34 34.43 -32.11 -20.11
C GLN A 34 34.75 -30.62 -20.30
N TYR A 35 35.22 -29.88 -19.28
CA TYR A 35 35.33 -28.41 -19.34
C TYR A 35 36.69 -27.83 -19.72
N ASN A 36 37.78 -28.62 -19.77
CA ASN A 36 39.10 -28.09 -20.14
C ASN A 36 39.30 -27.87 -21.64
N GLY A 37 38.23 -27.96 -22.46
CA GLY A 37 38.23 -27.50 -23.84
C GLY A 37 37.90 -26.00 -23.92
N PRO A 38 38.85 -25.10 -24.27
CA PRO A 38 38.62 -23.65 -24.29
C PRO A 38 37.54 -23.16 -25.28
N ALA A 39 37.01 -24.03 -26.15
CA ALA A 39 36.03 -23.66 -27.17
C ALA A 39 34.57 -23.66 -26.67
N THR A 40 34.16 -24.64 -25.85
CA THR A 40 32.74 -24.84 -25.50
C THR A 40 32.24 -23.83 -24.47
N ALA A 41 33.04 -23.53 -23.44
CA ALA A 41 32.68 -22.53 -22.43
C ALA A 41 32.67 -21.10 -22.99
N ALA A 42 33.60 -20.77 -23.89
CA ALA A 42 33.67 -19.46 -24.54
C ALA A 42 32.52 -19.20 -25.52
N GLU A 43 31.91 -20.25 -26.09
CA GLU A 43 30.74 -20.12 -26.97
C GLU A 43 29.44 -19.93 -26.17
N LEU A 44 29.31 -20.60 -25.02
CA LEU A 44 28.19 -20.42 -24.09
C LEU A 44 28.20 -19.06 -23.38
N ALA A 45 29.35 -18.39 -23.30
CA ALA A 45 29.50 -17.13 -22.57
C ALA A 45 29.10 -15.85 -23.36
N ARG A 46 28.65 -15.96 -24.62
CA ARG A 46 28.35 -14.78 -25.44
C ARG A 46 26.97 -14.20 -25.11
N THR A 47 26.96 -12.97 -24.60
CA THR A 47 25.78 -12.16 -24.21
C THR A 47 24.77 -11.84 -25.31
N SER A 48 25.00 -12.22 -26.56
CA SER A 48 24.06 -11.99 -27.67
C SER A 48 22.84 -12.94 -27.67
N GLN A 49 22.71 -13.79 -26.65
CA GLN A 49 21.67 -14.82 -26.56
C GLN A 49 20.78 -14.57 -25.33
N HIS A 50 19.47 -14.45 -25.52
CA HIS A 50 18.49 -13.94 -24.53
C HIS A 50 18.29 -14.76 -23.23
N TRP A 51 19.13 -15.76 -22.94
CA TRP A 51 18.99 -16.65 -21.78
C TRP A 51 19.94 -16.31 -20.62
N HIS A 52 20.88 -15.36 -20.81
CA HIS A 52 21.69 -14.78 -19.72
C HIS A 52 21.96 -13.29 -19.98
N PHE A 53 22.40 -12.56 -18.95
CA PHE A 53 22.74 -11.13 -19.02
C PHE A 53 23.92 -10.76 -18.12
N GLY A 54 24.44 -9.54 -18.30
CA GLY A 54 25.51 -8.95 -17.48
C GLY A 54 25.01 -7.82 -16.58
N ALA A 55 25.49 -7.74 -15.35
CA ALA A 55 25.07 -6.75 -14.34
C ALA A 55 25.07 -5.29 -14.82
N ALA A 56 26.06 -4.93 -15.65
CA ALA A 56 26.29 -3.57 -16.13
C ALA A 56 25.34 -3.13 -17.25
N SER A 57 24.54 -4.06 -17.79
CA SER A 57 23.58 -3.80 -18.87
C SER A 57 22.23 -4.45 -18.55
N ALA A 58 21.93 -4.66 -17.28
CA ALA A 58 20.72 -5.35 -16.84
C ALA A 58 19.55 -4.37 -16.77
N GLU A 59 18.45 -4.71 -17.44
CA GLU A 59 17.17 -3.99 -17.32
C GLU A 59 16.35 -4.54 -16.14
N PRO A 60 15.49 -3.72 -15.47
CA PRO A 60 14.65 -4.19 -14.36
C PRO A 60 13.83 -5.45 -14.68
N ARG A 61 13.29 -5.56 -15.90
CA ARG A 61 12.52 -6.72 -16.37
C ARG A 61 13.32 -8.03 -16.34
N GLN A 62 14.60 -7.99 -16.66
CA GLN A 62 15.46 -9.17 -16.63
C GLN A 62 15.64 -9.73 -15.20
N ILE A 63 15.49 -8.88 -14.18
CA ILE A 63 15.53 -9.30 -12.76
C ILE A 63 14.16 -9.85 -12.33
N TYR A 64 13.06 -9.22 -12.77
CA TYR A 64 11.70 -9.67 -12.46
C TYR A 64 11.43 -11.08 -13.00
N ASP A 65 11.83 -11.32 -14.25
CA ASP A 65 11.47 -12.52 -15.01
C ASP A 65 12.51 -13.64 -14.92
N PHE A 66 13.61 -13.45 -14.17
CA PHE A 66 14.66 -14.47 -14.11
C PHE A 66 14.15 -15.78 -13.49
N GLN A 67 14.21 -16.86 -14.25
CA GLN A 67 14.01 -18.23 -13.76
C GLN A 67 15.27 -19.04 -13.97
N LEU A 68 15.70 -19.75 -12.92
CA LEU A 68 16.86 -20.63 -13.01
C LEU A 68 16.57 -21.81 -13.96
N GLU A 69 15.30 -22.20 -14.08
CA GLU A 69 14.80 -23.19 -15.03
C GLU A 69 14.96 -22.76 -16.49
N ASP A 70 14.68 -21.49 -16.83
CA ASP A 70 14.82 -20.97 -18.20
C ASP A 70 16.30 -20.92 -18.61
N MET A 71 17.16 -20.46 -17.70
CA MET A 71 18.62 -20.54 -17.87
C MET A 71 19.07 -22.00 -18.01
N GLY A 72 18.52 -22.89 -17.18
CA GLY A 72 18.75 -24.33 -17.24
C GLY A 72 18.29 -24.98 -18.54
N GLN A 73 17.15 -24.56 -19.10
CA GLN A 73 16.61 -25.02 -20.38
C GLN A 73 17.48 -24.53 -21.53
N GLY A 74 17.84 -23.24 -21.56
CA GLY A 74 18.73 -22.68 -22.57
C GLY A 74 20.12 -23.34 -22.57
N LEU A 75 20.60 -23.78 -21.41
CA LEU A 75 21.81 -24.60 -21.27
C LEU A 75 21.59 -26.04 -21.70
N ARG A 76 20.47 -26.67 -21.36
CA ARG A 76 20.12 -28.05 -21.75
C ARG A 76 20.00 -28.21 -23.27
N GLU A 77 19.42 -27.23 -23.94
CA GLU A 77 19.27 -27.23 -25.41
C GLU A 77 20.63 -27.15 -26.12
N ARG A 78 21.61 -26.48 -25.50
CA ARG A 78 22.94 -26.26 -26.10
C ARG A 78 24.02 -27.22 -25.59
N ALA A 79 23.82 -27.85 -24.44
CA ALA A 79 24.75 -28.75 -23.79
C ALA A 79 24.01 -29.85 -22.99
N PRO A 80 23.35 -30.81 -23.68
CA PRO A 80 22.37 -31.74 -23.09
C PRO A 80 22.95 -32.79 -22.12
N GLU A 81 24.26 -33.02 -22.12
CA GLU A 81 24.91 -34.07 -21.30
C GLU A 81 25.09 -33.70 -19.82
N ILE A 82 24.74 -32.48 -19.42
CA ILE A 82 25.15 -31.87 -18.13
C ILE A 82 24.03 -31.90 -17.05
N TRP A 83 22.81 -32.35 -17.38
CA TRP A 83 21.66 -32.01 -16.53
C TRP A 83 21.14 -33.08 -15.57
N SER A 84 21.33 -32.85 -14.26
CA SER A 84 20.28 -33.01 -13.22
C SER A 84 20.66 -32.26 -11.92
N LEU A 85 19.74 -31.42 -11.41
CA LEU A 85 19.76 -30.57 -10.18
C LEU A 85 20.38 -29.16 -10.24
N VAL A 86 19.70 -28.23 -9.55
CA VAL A 86 20.02 -26.81 -9.25
C VAL A 86 21.50 -26.56 -8.90
N LYS A 87 22.13 -27.49 -8.16
CA LYS A 87 23.55 -27.41 -7.79
C LYS A 87 24.48 -27.34 -9.00
N SER A 88 24.13 -28.02 -10.09
CA SER A 88 24.91 -27.98 -11.34
C SER A 88 24.84 -26.59 -11.98
N ILE A 89 23.69 -25.92 -12.00
CA ILE A 89 23.58 -24.55 -12.58
C ILE A 89 24.47 -23.56 -11.85
N VAL A 90 24.51 -23.63 -10.52
CA VAL A 90 25.36 -22.75 -9.71
C VAL A 90 26.84 -22.97 -10.05
N ILE A 91 27.29 -24.22 -10.10
CA ILE A 91 28.68 -24.57 -10.45
C ILE A 91 29.02 -24.08 -11.87
N LEU A 92 28.14 -24.31 -12.83
CA LEU A 92 28.33 -23.84 -14.21
C LEU A 92 28.38 -22.33 -14.31
N SER A 93 27.52 -21.63 -13.57
CA SER A 93 27.51 -20.17 -13.53
C SER A 93 28.81 -19.62 -12.96
N ILE A 94 29.42 -20.30 -11.97
CA ILE A 94 30.75 -19.94 -11.45
C ILE A 94 31.82 -20.13 -12.55
N ILE A 95 31.80 -21.26 -13.25
CA ILE A 95 32.77 -21.55 -14.32
C ILE A 95 32.64 -20.56 -15.47
N LEU A 96 31.41 -20.26 -15.91
CA LEU A 96 31.13 -19.28 -16.96
C LEU A 96 31.59 -17.88 -16.54
N HIS A 97 31.28 -17.45 -15.31
CA HIS A 97 31.70 -16.16 -14.78
C HIS A 97 33.22 -16.01 -14.67
N ASN A 98 33.93 -17.09 -14.30
CA ASN A 98 35.39 -17.09 -14.22
C ASN A 98 36.05 -17.02 -15.61
N ASN A 99 35.41 -17.57 -16.65
CA ASN A 99 35.89 -17.52 -18.02
C ASN A 99 35.58 -16.16 -18.69
N ASP A 100 34.38 -15.63 -18.45
CA ASP A 100 33.96 -14.31 -18.91
C ASP A 100 33.20 -13.58 -17.80
N GLN A 101 33.77 -12.46 -17.32
CA GLN A 101 33.16 -11.68 -16.25
C GLN A 101 31.84 -11.01 -16.65
N HIS A 102 31.52 -10.94 -17.95
CA HIS A 102 30.22 -10.50 -18.45
C HIS A 102 29.11 -11.55 -18.26
N CYS A 103 29.46 -12.83 -18.08
CA CYS A 103 28.54 -13.90 -17.73
C CYS A 103 28.30 -13.96 -16.23
N ASN A 104 27.49 -13.06 -15.71
CA ASN A 104 27.31 -12.91 -14.27
C ASN A 104 25.85 -12.79 -13.83
N ALA A 105 24.89 -13.27 -14.63
CA ALA A 105 23.46 -13.16 -14.32
C ALA A 105 23.11 -13.68 -12.92
N LEU A 106 23.47 -14.93 -12.62
CA LEU A 106 23.22 -15.54 -11.29
C LEU A 106 23.95 -14.77 -10.18
N GLN A 107 25.23 -14.45 -10.39
CA GLN A 107 26.04 -13.69 -9.44
C GLN A 107 25.49 -12.28 -9.20
N SER A 108 24.86 -11.67 -10.20
CA SER A 108 24.25 -10.35 -10.12
C SER A 108 22.98 -10.39 -9.29
N ILE A 109 22.13 -11.39 -9.52
CA ILE A 109 20.90 -11.58 -8.73
C ILE A 109 21.26 -11.86 -7.27
N ILE A 110 22.23 -12.75 -7.02
CA ILE A 110 22.74 -13.00 -5.67
C ILE A 110 23.36 -11.72 -5.08
N GLY A 111 24.12 -10.96 -5.84
CA GLY A 111 24.73 -9.70 -5.39
C GLY A 111 23.70 -8.64 -5.01
N ILE A 112 22.69 -8.43 -5.85
CA ILE A 112 21.58 -7.49 -5.60
C ILE A 112 20.76 -7.94 -4.39
N PHE A 113 20.46 -9.24 -4.29
CA PHE A 113 19.79 -9.82 -3.11
C PHE A 113 20.58 -9.60 -1.83
N LEU A 114 21.90 -9.85 -1.84
CA LEU A 114 22.75 -9.59 -0.66
C LEU A 114 22.75 -8.10 -0.29
N HIS A 115 22.78 -7.21 -1.28
CA HIS A 115 22.71 -5.76 -1.05
C HIS A 115 21.39 -5.33 -0.42
N SER A 116 20.27 -5.86 -0.93
CA SER A 116 18.93 -5.58 -0.39
C SER A 116 18.69 -6.20 0.98
N CYS A 117 19.36 -7.30 1.32
CA CYS A 117 19.39 -7.86 2.67
C CYS A 117 20.26 -7.06 3.66
N GLY A 118 20.93 -5.99 3.24
CA GLY A 118 21.89 -5.28 4.10
C GLY A 118 23.12 -6.13 4.45
N ALA A 119 23.47 -7.12 3.63
CA ALA A 119 24.56 -8.06 3.93
C ALA A 119 25.89 -7.32 4.18
N PRO A 120 26.67 -7.69 5.22
CA PRO A 120 27.93 -7.02 5.50
C PRO A 120 28.89 -7.07 4.31
N GLU A 121 29.59 -5.97 4.02
CA GLU A 121 30.52 -5.92 2.89
C GLU A 121 31.56 -7.05 2.90
N LYS A 122 31.99 -7.47 4.09
CA LYS A 122 32.92 -8.60 4.26
C LYS A 122 32.31 -9.90 3.70
N LEU A 123 31.03 -10.15 3.95
CA LEU A 123 30.31 -11.31 3.41
C LEU A 123 30.21 -11.23 1.89
N ILE A 124 29.83 -10.06 1.35
CA ILE A 124 29.78 -9.83 -0.10
C ILE A 124 31.16 -10.08 -0.74
N LYS A 125 32.24 -9.58 -0.13
CA LYS A 125 33.61 -9.78 -0.61
C LYS A 125 34.01 -11.26 -0.60
N VAL A 126 33.64 -12.03 0.43
CA VAL A 126 33.90 -13.47 0.49
C VAL A 126 33.13 -14.20 -0.63
N LEU A 127 31.84 -13.93 -0.79
CA LEU A 127 31.01 -14.57 -1.81
C LEU A 127 31.45 -14.20 -3.22
N SER A 128 31.88 -12.97 -3.43
CA SER A 128 32.47 -12.54 -4.70
C SER A 128 33.76 -13.28 -5.02
N ARG A 129 34.66 -13.48 -4.04
CA ARG A 129 35.88 -14.26 -4.22
C ARG A 129 35.61 -15.75 -4.47
N SER A 130 34.47 -16.27 -4.01
CA SER A 130 34.03 -17.65 -4.29
C SER A 130 33.30 -17.82 -5.64
N GLY A 131 33.09 -16.74 -6.39
CA GLY A 131 32.37 -16.77 -7.68
C GLY A 131 30.85 -16.87 -7.57
N LEU A 132 30.29 -16.77 -6.36
CA LEU A 132 28.86 -16.85 -6.07
C LEU A 132 28.14 -15.50 -6.19
N SER A 133 28.89 -14.39 -6.19
CA SER A 133 28.34 -13.04 -6.26
C SER A 133 29.25 -12.13 -7.08
N ILE A 134 28.71 -11.03 -7.58
CA ILE A 134 29.52 -9.95 -8.17
C ILE A 134 30.23 -9.14 -7.07
N SER A 135 31.25 -8.39 -7.46
CA SER A 135 31.99 -7.53 -6.51
C SER A 135 31.09 -6.42 -5.93
N LEU A 136 31.40 -5.92 -4.73
CA LEU A 136 30.69 -4.78 -4.13
C LEU A 136 30.65 -3.55 -5.07
N ALA A 137 31.75 -3.26 -5.75
CA ALA A 137 31.80 -2.16 -6.72
C ALA A 137 30.88 -2.41 -7.94
N SER A 138 30.72 -3.67 -8.34
CA SER A 138 29.77 -4.06 -9.39
C SER A 138 28.32 -3.96 -8.91
N ILE A 139 28.04 -4.29 -7.64
CA ILE A 139 26.73 -4.10 -7.03
C ILE A 139 26.34 -2.61 -7.08
N HIS A 140 27.21 -1.71 -6.62
CA HIS A 140 26.90 -0.26 -6.67
C HIS A 140 26.69 0.25 -8.10
N ARG A 141 27.48 -0.23 -9.08
CA ARG A 141 27.25 0.12 -10.49
C ARG A 141 25.90 -0.41 -10.99
N ALA A 142 25.55 -1.64 -10.62
CA ALA A 142 24.27 -2.24 -10.99
C ALA A 142 23.09 -1.49 -10.36
N THR A 143 23.16 -1.09 -9.08
CA THR A 143 22.09 -0.31 -8.43
C THR A 143 21.92 1.05 -9.09
N HIS A 144 23.01 1.77 -9.41
CA HIS A 144 22.90 3.03 -10.17
C HIS A 144 22.32 2.84 -11.57
N SER A 145 22.73 1.79 -12.29
CA SER A 145 22.20 1.49 -13.62
C SER A 145 20.71 1.15 -13.57
N LEU A 146 20.29 0.32 -12.62
CA LEU A 146 18.89 -0.03 -12.42
C LEU A 146 18.06 1.20 -12.05
N ALA A 147 18.58 2.09 -11.20
CA ALA A 147 17.87 3.30 -10.80
C ALA A 147 17.67 4.26 -11.99
N ALA A 148 18.66 4.34 -12.90
CA ALA A 148 18.54 5.11 -14.13
C ALA A 148 17.46 4.51 -15.05
N HIS A 149 17.50 3.20 -15.30
CA HIS A 149 16.47 2.54 -16.12
C HIS A 149 15.06 2.62 -15.51
N SER A 150 14.93 2.50 -14.19
CA SER A 150 13.65 2.72 -13.53
C SER A 150 13.18 4.17 -13.62
N THR A 151 14.09 5.15 -13.75
CA THR A 151 13.70 6.54 -14.03
C THR A 151 13.14 6.67 -15.44
N ASP A 152 13.74 6.00 -16.42
CA ASP A 152 13.22 5.95 -17.79
C ASP A 152 11.80 5.33 -17.82
N ASP A 153 11.58 4.24 -17.06
CA ASP A 153 10.25 3.60 -16.92
C ASP A 153 9.20 4.54 -16.30
N VAL A 154 9.61 5.37 -15.32
CA VAL A 154 8.74 6.40 -14.70
C VAL A 154 8.38 7.48 -15.72
N GLU A 155 9.36 7.95 -16.48
CA GLU A 155 9.16 8.97 -17.52
C GLU A 155 8.25 8.44 -18.64
N GLU A 156 8.48 7.21 -19.11
CA GLU A 156 7.63 6.56 -20.11
C GLU A 156 6.18 6.48 -19.63
N LEU A 157 5.95 6.01 -18.39
CA LEU A 157 4.61 5.93 -17.81
C LEU A 157 3.97 7.31 -17.62
N GLY A 158 4.71 8.28 -17.07
CA GLY A 158 4.21 9.63 -16.83
C GLY A 158 3.81 10.34 -18.12
N GLN A 159 4.62 10.23 -19.17
CA GLN A 159 4.36 10.83 -20.49
C GLN A 159 3.13 10.25 -21.21
N THR A 160 2.62 9.10 -20.78
CA THR A 160 1.32 8.60 -21.29
C THR A 160 0.14 9.46 -20.86
N LEU A 161 0.30 10.26 -19.78
CA LEU A 161 -0.77 10.99 -19.10
C LEU A 161 -1.91 10.09 -18.57
N LEU A 162 -1.71 8.76 -18.60
CA LEU A 162 -2.61 7.73 -18.10
C LEU A 162 -2.08 7.14 -16.79
N ALA A 163 -1.53 7.99 -15.92
CA ALA A 163 -1.02 7.62 -14.62
C ALA A 163 -1.65 8.50 -13.53
N SER A 164 -2.02 7.89 -12.40
CA SER A 164 -2.28 8.63 -11.17
C SER A 164 -1.02 8.69 -10.31
N TYR A 165 -0.97 9.72 -9.47
CA TYR A 165 0.14 9.99 -8.57
C TYR A 165 -0.34 9.86 -7.14
N THR A 166 0.53 9.40 -6.26
CA THR A 166 0.28 9.38 -4.81
C THR A 166 1.59 9.62 -4.10
N PHE A 167 1.54 10.32 -2.99
CA PHE A 167 2.71 10.65 -2.20
C PHE A 167 2.36 10.83 -0.74
N ASP A 168 3.37 10.64 0.09
CA ASP A 168 3.25 10.76 1.53
C ASP A 168 4.61 11.11 2.16
N ASN A 169 4.61 11.46 3.44
CA ASN A 169 5.79 11.82 4.21
C ASN A 169 6.45 10.57 4.80
N LEU A 170 7.76 10.47 4.68
CA LEU A 170 8.58 9.46 5.32
C LEU A 170 9.50 10.10 6.36
N ASP A 171 9.09 9.98 7.62
CA ASP A 171 9.89 10.42 8.75
C ASP A 171 10.73 9.26 9.29
N THR A 172 12.05 9.45 9.30
CA THR A 172 12.96 8.47 9.87
C THR A 172 14.09 9.13 10.64
N LYS A 173 14.53 8.47 11.72
CA LYS A 173 15.67 8.88 12.52
C LYS A 173 16.92 8.16 12.03
N LEU A 174 17.88 8.90 11.53
CA LEU A 174 19.21 8.39 11.20
C LEU A 174 20.02 8.18 12.49
N PRO A 175 20.89 7.16 12.57
CA PRO A 175 21.85 7.03 13.64
C PRO A 175 22.78 8.25 13.63
N SER A 176 22.58 9.20 14.54
CA SER A 176 23.53 10.29 14.72
C SER A 176 24.77 9.79 15.46
N GLY A 177 25.95 10.24 15.00
CA GLY A 177 27.16 10.13 15.81
C GLY A 177 27.00 10.90 17.13
N ILE A 178 27.97 10.76 18.04
CA ILE A 178 27.94 11.39 19.37
C ILE A 178 27.55 12.89 19.23
N PRO A 179 26.41 13.33 19.81
CA PRO A 179 25.95 14.70 19.68
C PRO A 179 27.00 15.68 20.19
N THR A 180 27.29 16.74 19.44
CA THR A 180 28.19 17.82 19.86
C THR A 180 27.38 19.04 20.27
N VAL A 181 27.98 19.91 21.09
CA VAL A 181 27.36 21.17 21.55
C VAL A 181 26.93 22.06 20.39
N ASP A 182 27.61 21.97 19.24
CA ASP A 182 27.36 22.77 18.03
C ASP A 182 26.43 22.08 17.01
N SER A 183 26.03 20.83 17.25
CA SER A 183 25.06 20.09 16.43
C SER A 183 24.30 19.09 17.30
N PRO A 184 23.20 19.53 17.95
CA PRO A 184 22.24 18.63 18.56
C PRO A 184 21.49 17.91 17.43
N ALA A 185 22.13 16.94 16.80
CA ALA A 185 21.52 16.17 15.71
C ALA A 185 20.54 15.16 16.32
N ASP A 186 19.25 15.55 16.38
CA ASP A 186 18.16 14.60 16.68
C ASP A 186 18.09 13.48 15.61
N GLY A 187 18.77 13.67 14.48
CA GLY A 187 18.93 12.67 13.42
C GLY A 187 17.66 12.45 12.60
N LEU A 188 16.55 13.13 12.95
CA LEU A 188 15.29 13.06 12.22
C LEU A 188 15.44 13.68 10.83
N ILE A 189 15.08 12.91 9.81
CA ILE A 189 14.96 13.37 8.42
C ILE A 189 13.50 13.28 8.00
N HIS A 190 13.06 14.33 7.30
CA HIS A 190 11.74 14.44 6.68
C HIS A 190 11.95 14.39 5.17
N ILE A 191 11.44 13.35 4.51
CA ILE A 191 11.53 13.17 3.06
C ILE A 191 10.16 12.78 2.52
N ALA A 192 9.87 13.14 1.27
CA ALA A 192 8.63 12.75 0.61
C ALA A 192 8.88 11.52 -0.28
N THR A 193 7.97 10.56 -0.24
CA THR A 193 7.97 9.38 -1.11
C THR A 193 6.74 9.42 -2.00
N GLY A 194 6.77 8.70 -3.12
CA GLY A 194 5.62 8.61 -4.01
C GLY A 194 5.73 7.48 -5.01
N THR A 195 4.65 7.24 -5.75
CA THR A 195 4.60 6.23 -6.81
C THR A 195 3.63 6.67 -7.90
N LEU A 196 3.87 6.22 -9.14
CA LEU A 196 2.93 6.33 -10.25
C LEU A 196 2.16 5.01 -10.37
N LEU A 197 0.84 5.10 -10.51
CA LEU A 197 -0.02 3.96 -10.79
C LEU A 197 -0.61 4.12 -12.18
N ARG A 198 -0.52 3.08 -13.00
CA ARG A 198 -1.16 3.10 -14.33
C ARG A 198 -2.68 3.13 -14.15
N LEU A 199 -3.35 4.01 -14.89
CA LEU A 199 -4.80 4.03 -14.98
C LEU A 199 -5.26 2.89 -15.88
N ASP A 200 -5.82 1.84 -15.30
CA ASP A 200 -6.29 0.65 -15.99
C ASP A 200 -7.78 0.78 -16.38
N HIS A 201 -8.43 -0.35 -16.71
CA HIS A 201 -9.89 -0.45 -16.93
C HIS A 201 -10.44 0.40 -18.10
N GLY A 202 -9.61 0.59 -19.13
CA GLY A 202 -10.00 1.24 -20.38
C GLY A 202 -10.09 2.76 -20.31
N VAL A 203 -9.41 3.39 -19.35
CA VAL A 203 -9.26 4.85 -19.30
C VAL A 203 -8.52 5.33 -20.55
N LEU A 204 -9.13 6.26 -21.28
CA LEU A 204 -8.56 6.90 -22.46
C LEU A 204 -8.15 8.33 -22.14
N LEU A 205 -7.19 8.87 -22.90
CA LEU A 205 -6.67 10.23 -22.71
C LEU A 205 -7.78 11.30 -22.80
N ASP A 206 -8.74 11.11 -23.71
CA ASP A 206 -9.92 11.97 -23.85
C ASP A 206 -10.80 12.00 -22.58
N ASN A 207 -10.76 10.97 -21.74
CA ASN A 207 -11.48 10.95 -20.47
C ASN A 207 -10.87 11.94 -19.45
N LEU A 208 -9.58 12.26 -19.61
CA LEU A 208 -8.81 13.16 -18.76
C LEU A 208 -8.67 14.57 -19.34
N CYS A 209 -8.92 14.77 -20.64
CA CYS A 209 -8.92 16.08 -21.31
C CYS A 209 -10.12 16.96 -20.91
N CYS A 210 -10.22 17.27 -19.62
CA CYS A 210 -11.34 18.02 -19.05
C CYS A 210 -10.90 19.06 -18.03
N SER A 211 -9.61 19.39 -17.95
CA SER A 211 -9.06 20.42 -17.04
C SER A 211 -9.82 21.74 -17.19
N ARG A 212 -10.09 22.17 -18.44
CA ARG A 212 -10.87 23.38 -18.73
C ARG A 212 -12.31 23.29 -18.25
N LEU A 213 -12.97 22.15 -18.49
CA LEU A 213 -14.35 21.91 -18.05
C LEU A 213 -14.46 21.92 -16.51
N LEU A 214 -13.49 21.36 -15.81
CA LEU A 214 -13.45 21.39 -14.34
C LEU A 214 -13.31 22.82 -13.82
N TRP A 215 -12.47 23.64 -14.45
CA TRP A 215 -12.31 25.04 -14.07
C TRP A 215 -13.58 25.85 -14.31
N ASP A 216 -14.27 25.65 -15.43
CA ASP A 216 -15.53 26.33 -15.73
C ASP A 216 -16.63 26.01 -14.70
N ARG A 217 -16.53 24.87 -14.00
CA ARG A 217 -17.46 24.41 -12.94
C ARG A 217 -16.93 24.58 -11.52
N SER A 218 -15.71 25.08 -11.37
CA SER A 218 -15.06 25.20 -10.06
C SER A 218 -15.67 26.36 -9.27
N PRO A 219 -15.93 26.19 -7.96
CA PRO A 219 -16.35 27.30 -7.10
C PRO A 219 -15.27 28.39 -6.97
N PHE A 220 -14.04 28.11 -7.42
CA PHE A 220 -12.92 29.06 -7.40
C PHE A 220 -12.79 29.89 -8.68
N ASN A 221 -13.58 29.61 -9.72
CA ASN A 221 -13.61 30.39 -10.95
C ASN A 221 -14.66 31.52 -10.87
N PRO A 222 -14.24 32.80 -10.86
CA PRO A 222 -15.16 33.94 -10.73
C PRO A 222 -16.03 34.17 -11.98
N LEU A 223 -15.76 33.49 -13.09
CA LEU A 223 -16.49 33.57 -14.36
C LEU A 223 -17.22 32.26 -14.70
N ALA A 224 -17.42 31.38 -13.71
CA ALA A 224 -18.12 30.11 -13.89
C ALA A 224 -19.51 30.34 -14.51
N SER A 225 -19.82 29.61 -15.59
CA SER A 225 -21.12 29.67 -16.25
C SER A 225 -22.03 28.58 -15.70
N ASP A 226 -22.87 28.94 -14.72
CA ASP A 226 -24.05 28.23 -14.20
C ASP A 226 -23.93 26.72 -13.87
N PRO A 227 -24.05 26.31 -12.58
CA PRO A 227 -24.06 24.91 -12.18
C PRO A 227 -25.44 24.29 -12.42
N ARG A 228 -25.66 23.66 -13.59
CA ARG A 228 -26.86 22.82 -13.78
C ARG A 228 -26.61 21.38 -13.31
N PRO A 229 -27.55 20.77 -12.57
CA PRO A 229 -27.43 19.41 -12.10
C PRO A 229 -27.49 18.43 -13.28
N TYR A 230 -26.54 17.51 -13.31
CA TYR A 230 -26.66 16.31 -14.12
C TYR A 230 -27.71 15.40 -13.46
N GLN A 231 -28.72 14.98 -14.22
CA GLN A 231 -29.65 13.95 -13.78
C GLN A 231 -28.87 12.66 -13.55
N SER A 232 -28.68 12.28 -12.28
CA SER A 232 -28.22 10.93 -11.97
C SER A 232 -29.32 9.95 -12.36
N GLN A 233 -28.97 8.99 -13.22
CA GLN A 233 -29.62 7.70 -13.08
C GLN A 233 -29.14 7.14 -11.73
N GLY A 234 -30.09 6.71 -10.90
CA GLY A 234 -29.77 6.12 -9.60
C GLY A 234 -28.82 4.92 -9.75
N PRO A 235 -28.06 4.55 -8.71
CA PRO A 235 -27.12 3.46 -8.80
C PRO A 235 -27.84 2.15 -9.18
N GLU A 236 -27.35 1.51 -10.25
CA GLU A 236 -27.58 0.08 -10.50
C GLU A 236 -26.89 -0.73 -9.40
N VAL A 237 -27.52 -1.85 -9.06
CA VAL A 237 -27.08 -2.76 -8.00
C VAL A 237 -25.79 -3.48 -8.45
N VAL A 238 -24.67 -3.11 -7.80
CA VAL A 238 -23.29 -3.67 -7.83
C VAL A 238 -22.44 -3.32 -9.07
N GLU A 239 -21.71 -2.20 -8.98
CA GLU A 239 -20.60 -1.87 -9.91
C GLU A 239 -19.26 -2.17 -9.21
N GLN A 240 -18.62 -3.27 -9.61
CA GLN A 240 -17.35 -3.77 -9.07
C GLN A 240 -16.19 -3.47 -10.01
N ILE A 241 -15.03 -3.08 -9.46
CA ILE A 241 -13.79 -2.91 -10.23
C ILE A 241 -13.33 -4.27 -10.76
N PRO A 242 -12.99 -4.39 -12.06
CA PRO A 242 -12.39 -5.59 -12.60
C PRO A 242 -11.12 -5.99 -11.83
N ILE A 243 -10.96 -7.28 -11.54
CA ILE A 243 -9.76 -7.77 -10.85
C ILE A 243 -8.60 -7.78 -11.84
N GLU A 244 -7.74 -6.78 -11.74
CA GLU A 244 -6.50 -6.66 -12.49
C GLU A 244 -5.35 -6.41 -11.53
N LYS A 245 -4.20 -7.03 -11.78
CA LYS A 245 -3.03 -6.84 -10.93
C LYS A 245 -2.43 -5.45 -11.19
N LEU A 246 -2.28 -4.68 -10.11
CA LEU A 246 -1.72 -3.34 -10.12
C LEU A 246 -0.36 -3.30 -10.84
N TYR A 247 -0.24 -2.37 -11.78
CA TYR A 247 1.05 -1.91 -12.30
C TYR A 247 1.41 -0.56 -11.68
N GLN A 248 2.56 -0.49 -11.02
CA GLN A 248 3.07 0.74 -10.41
C GLN A 248 4.58 0.85 -10.55
N THR A 249 5.07 2.08 -10.55
CA THR A 249 6.51 2.39 -10.53
C THR A 249 6.78 3.40 -9.41
N PRO A 250 7.56 3.03 -8.38
CA PRO A 250 7.94 3.95 -7.32
C PRO A 250 8.70 5.14 -7.88
N LEU A 251 8.56 6.30 -7.24
CA LEU A 251 9.38 7.47 -7.52
C LEU A 251 10.65 7.45 -6.67
N ARG A 252 11.65 8.19 -7.14
CA ARG A 252 12.78 8.56 -6.31
C ARG A 252 12.27 9.44 -5.17
N ALA A 253 12.59 9.07 -3.93
CA ALA A 253 12.27 9.89 -2.76
C ALA A 253 12.89 11.28 -2.89
N MET A 254 12.21 12.27 -2.33
CA MET A 254 12.51 13.69 -2.48
C MET A 254 12.88 14.25 -1.12
N ASP A 255 13.95 15.04 -1.07
CA ASP A 255 14.37 15.74 0.15
C ASP A 255 13.48 16.98 0.40
N ILE A 256 12.21 16.73 0.68
CA ILE A 256 11.15 17.74 0.80
C ILE A 256 10.25 17.36 1.98
N SER A 257 9.98 18.32 2.87
CA SER A 257 9.02 18.12 3.97
C SER A 257 7.61 18.50 3.53
N LEU A 258 6.65 17.60 3.77
CA LEU A 258 5.23 17.82 3.45
C LEU A 258 4.45 18.58 4.54
N SER A 259 5.16 19.13 5.53
CA SER A 259 4.56 19.92 6.63
C SER A 259 3.96 21.26 6.17
N THR A 260 4.43 21.81 5.05
CA THR A 260 4.02 23.13 4.56
C THR A 260 3.32 23.08 3.20
N ILE A 261 2.54 24.13 2.90
CA ILE A 261 1.92 24.30 1.57
C ILE A 261 3.00 24.33 0.48
N THR A 262 4.10 25.06 0.69
CA THR A 262 5.20 25.14 -0.27
C THR A 262 5.82 23.77 -0.50
N GLY A 263 6.10 23.00 0.56
CA GLY A 263 6.68 21.67 0.43
C GLY A 263 5.78 20.69 -0.34
N ASN A 264 4.46 20.77 -0.20
CA ASN A 264 3.53 19.96 -1.00
C ASN A 264 3.56 20.33 -2.49
N LEU A 265 3.70 21.63 -2.80
CA LEU A 265 3.81 22.08 -4.19
C LEU A 265 5.14 21.71 -4.81
N GLU A 266 6.23 21.77 -4.05
CA GLU A 266 7.55 21.33 -4.48
C GLU A 266 7.57 19.82 -4.72
N ALA A 267 6.93 19.03 -3.84
CA ALA A 267 6.77 17.59 -4.03
C ALA A 267 5.96 17.26 -5.28
N LEU A 268 4.80 17.89 -5.49
CA LEU A 268 4.00 17.72 -6.72
C LEU A 268 4.82 18.04 -7.97
N GLY A 269 5.50 19.19 -7.99
CA GLY A 269 6.34 19.59 -9.12
C GLY A 269 7.50 18.61 -9.37
N ALA A 270 8.14 18.12 -8.32
CA ALA A 270 9.22 17.14 -8.43
C ALA A 270 8.73 15.77 -8.91
N MET A 271 7.55 15.31 -8.49
CA MET A 271 6.93 14.08 -8.99
C MET A 271 6.57 14.18 -10.47
N PHE A 272 5.99 15.31 -10.91
CA PHE A 272 5.68 15.57 -12.31
C PHE A 272 6.94 15.62 -13.17
N ALA A 273 7.99 16.29 -12.67
CA ALA A 273 9.28 16.32 -13.36
C ALA A 273 9.90 14.93 -13.51
N GLN A 274 9.81 14.06 -12.48
CA GLN A 274 10.24 12.66 -12.60
C GLN A 274 9.43 11.88 -13.63
N GLY A 275 8.13 12.15 -13.76
CA GLY A 275 7.29 11.59 -14.82
C GLY A 275 7.48 12.22 -16.22
N GLY A 276 8.40 13.17 -16.38
CA GLY A 276 8.63 13.88 -17.65
C GLY A 276 7.46 14.78 -18.08
N VAL A 277 6.62 15.20 -17.14
CA VAL A 277 5.41 15.99 -17.40
C VAL A 277 5.44 17.34 -16.67
N GLY A 278 4.78 18.36 -17.22
CA GLY A 278 4.78 19.69 -16.61
C GLY A 278 4.25 20.79 -17.51
N ASP A 279 4.72 22.03 -17.28
CA ASP A 279 4.47 23.16 -18.17
C ASP A 279 5.51 23.17 -19.30
N SER A 280 5.07 22.82 -20.51
CA SER A 280 5.93 22.77 -21.71
C SER A 280 6.47 24.15 -22.11
N GLN A 281 5.82 25.24 -21.68
CA GLN A 281 6.34 26.61 -21.88
C GLN A 281 7.52 26.90 -20.97
N ALA A 282 7.56 26.31 -19.78
CA ALA A 282 8.66 26.47 -18.83
C ALA A 282 9.83 25.53 -19.16
N ASN A 283 9.55 24.30 -19.60
CA ASN A 283 10.55 23.35 -20.06
C ASN A 283 10.06 22.58 -21.29
N PRO A 284 10.63 22.84 -22.49
CA PRO A 284 10.22 22.19 -23.73
C PRO A 284 10.41 20.66 -23.76
N SER A 285 11.17 20.08 -22.83
CA SER A 285 11.32 18.62 -22.74
C SER A 285 10.13 17.94 -22.07
N PHE A 286 9.25 18.68 -21.39
CA PHE A 286 8.10 18.11 -20.69
C PHE A 286 6.91 17.92 -21.62
N HIS A 287 6.19 16.82 -21.41
CA HIS A 287 4.85 16.66 -21.97
C HIS A 287 3.90 17.61 -21.23
N ASP A 288 3.20 18.46 -21.98
CA ASP A 288 2.29 19.45 -21.39
C ASP A 288 1.06 18.79 -20.76
N ILE A 289 0.76 19.15 -19.51
CA ILE A 289 -0.41 18.63 -18.78
C ILE A 289 -1.51 19.67 -18.59
N SER A 290 -1.39 20.86 -19.15
CA SER A 290 -2.32 21.97 -18.85
C SER A 290 -3.77 21.68 -19.26
N GLU A 291 -3.96 20.87 -20.30
CA GLU A 291 -5.28 20.48 -20.83
C GLU A 291 -5.87 19.23 -20.17
N TYR A 292 -5.03 18.43 -19.50
CA TYR A 292 -5.41 17.15 -18.92
C TYR A 292 -5.54 17.23 -17.40
N VAL A 293 -6.35 16.33 -16.84
CA VAL A 293 -6.49 16.18 -15.40
C VAL A 293 -5.59 15.04 -14.94
N THR A 294 -4.68 15.37 -14.03
CA THR A 294 -3.85 14.42 -13.29
C THR A 294 -4.55 14.05 -12.00
N ILE A 295 -4.82 12.76 -11.81
CA ILE A 295 -5.41 12.23 -10.58
C ILE A 295 -4.30 12.12 -9.53
N VAL A 296 -4.51 12.71 -8.36
CA VAL A 296 -3.54 12.72 -7.27
C VAL A 296 -4.21 12.24 -5.99
N HIS A 297 -3.68 11.17 -5.39
CA HIS A 297 -4.13 10.64 -4.12
C HIS A 297 -3.27 11.20 -2.98
N GLY A 298 -3.89 11.44 -1.84
CA GLY A 298 -3.19 11.88 -0.63
C GLY A 298 -4.10 11.85 0.59
N ASP A 299 -3.49 11.90 1.76
CA ASP A 299 -4.19 12.01 3.03
C ASP A 299 -4.92 13.37 3.16
N LEU A 300 -5.65 13.54 4.26
CA LEU A 300 -6.37 14.79 4.54
C LEU A 300 -5.41 15.98 4.64
N GLY A 301 -4.25 15.80 5.28
CA GLY A 301 -3.27 16.86 5.46
C GLY A 301 -2.70 17.36 4.14
N THR A 302 -2.51 16.47 3.16
CA THR A 302 -2.10 16.79 1.79
C THR A 302 -3.20 17.54 1.05
N TYR A 303 -4.45 17.04 1.11
CA TYR A 303 -5.59 17.72 0.50
C TYR A 303 -5.76 19.15 1.00
N GLU A 304 -5.71 19.40 2.31
CA GLU A 304 -5.87 20.74 2.87
C GLU A 304 -4.82 21.73 2.34
N LYS A 305 -3.58 21.27 2.21
CA LYS A 305 -2.45 22.07 1.73
C LYS A 305 -2.58 22.35 0.23
N VAL A 306 -2.93 21.36 -0.58
CA VAL A 306 -3.15 21.51 -2.03
C VAL A 306 -4.38 22.38 -2.31
N ASP A 307 -5.51 22.17 -1.63
CA ASP A 307 -6.71 23.01 -1.77
C ASP A 307 -6.41 24.48 -1.41
N SER A 308 -5.67 24.70 -0.32
CA SER A 308 -5.23 26.03 0.08
C SER A 308 -4.31 26.67 -0.97
N ALA A 309 -3.41 25.90 -1.59
CA ALA A 309 -2.57 26.38 -2.68
C ALA A 309 -3.40 26.76 -3.91
N THR A 310 -4.32 25.90 -4.34
CA THR A 310 -5.23 26.15 -5.47
C THR A 310 -6.05 27.42 -5.23
N ARG A 311 -6.57 27.62 -4.01
CA ARG A 311 -7.28 28.84 -3.61
C ARG A 311 -6.42 30.10 -3.74
N ARG A 312 -5.16 30.04 -3.30
CA ARG A 312 -4.20 31.17 -3.40
C ARG A 312 -3.78 31.44 -4.83
N ARG A 313 -3.66 30.39 -5.64
CA ARG A 313 -3.17 30.44 -7.02
C ARG A 313 -4.27 30.65 -8.07
N LYS A 314 -5.53 30.83 -7.68
CA LYS A 314 -6.66 31.04 -8.62
C LYS A 314 -6.47 32.19 -9.62
N GLN A 315 -5.65 33.19 -9.27
CA GLN A 315 -5.35 34.35 -10.13
C GLN A 315 -4.14 34.14 -11.05
N GLU A 316 -3.45 33.00 -10.95
CA GLU A 316 -2.30 32.69 -11.79
C GLU A 316 -2.68 32.64 -13.26
N ARG A 317 -1.73 33.04 -14.11
CA ARG A 317 -1.97 33.24 -15.55
C ARG A 317 -2.22 31.92 -16.28
N THR A 318 -1.40 30.90 -16.01
CA THR A 318 -1.44 29.61 -16.73
C THR A 318 -2.28 28.57 -15.98
N PRO A 319 -2.95 27.64 -16.69
CA PRO A 319 -3.68 26.52 -16.06
C PRO A 319 -2.78 25.69 -15.13
N TYR A 320 -1.52 25.48 -15.53
CA TYR A 320 -0.52 24.78 -14.73
C TYR A 320 -0.28 25.48 -13.39
N ASN A 321 0.02 26.79 -13.39
CA ASN A 321 0.28 27.53 -12.16
C ASN A 321 -0.96 27.65 -11.26
N ARG A 322 -2.17 27.62 -11.84
CA ARG A 322 -3.43 27.54 -11.08
C ARG A 322 -3.66 26.17 -10.41
N LEU A 323 -2.84 25.16 -10.69
CA LEU A 323 -3.05 23.76 -10.30
C LEU A 323 -4.38 23.18 -10.83
N GLN A 324 -4.86 23.73 -11.94
CA GLN A 324 -6.16 23.39 -12.52
C GLN A 324 -6.24 21.92 -12.98
N HIS A 325 -5.09 21.37 -13.35
CA HIS A 325 -4.92 19.99 -13.79
C HIS A 325 -4.97 18.98 -12.63
N VAL A 326 -4.87 19.39 -11.36
CA VAL A 326 -4.80 18.46 -10.22
C VAL A 326 -6.20 18.13 -9.72
N ALA A 327 -6.61 16.85 -9.82
CA ALA A 327 -7.79 16.33 -9.15
C ALA A 327 -7.39 15.49 -7.93
N MET A 328 -7.57 16.06 -6.74
CA MET A 328 -7.30 15.37 -5.48
C MET A 328 -8.36 14.29 -5.20
N VAL A 329 -7.91 13.08 -4.91
CA VAL A 329 -8.73 11.94 -4.51
C VAL A 329 -8.36 11.53 -3.08
N PRO A 330 -9.33 11.27 -2.20
CA PRO A 330 -9.05 10.92 -0.81
C PRO A 330 -8.24 9.63 -0.66
N GLY A 331 -7.27 9.64 0.25
CA GLY A 331 -6.64 8.44 0.77
C GLY A 331 -7.63 7.60 1.58
N LEU A 332 -8.08 6.47 1.01
CA LEU A 332 -9.10 5.64 1.64
C LEU A 332 -8.57 4.79 2.79
N PHE A 333 -7.25 4.55 2.86
CA PHE A 333 -6.66 3.91 4.03
C PHE A 333 -6.72 4.83 5.25
N HIS A 334 -6.34 6.09 5.09
CA HIS A 334 -6.48 7.11 6.13
C HIS A 334 -7.95 7.36 6.51
N LEU A 335 -8.87 7.33 5.54
CA LEU A 335 -10.32 7.36 5.83
C LEU A 335 -10.74 6.20 6.75
N LYS A 336 -10.26 4.98 6.48
CA LYS A 336 -10.54 3.80 7.29
C LYS A 336 -9.91 3.91 8.69
N MET A 337 -8.73 4.52 8.82
CA MET A 337 -8.14 4.85 10.12
C MET A 337 -9.01 5.84 10.89
N ALA A 338 -9.46 6.91 10.23
CA ALA A 338 -10.36 7.90 10.82
C ALA A 338 -11.70 7.27 11.25
N ALA A 339 -12.22 6.30 10.50
CA ALA A 339 -13.41 5.53 10.83
C ALA A 339 -13.24 4.67 12.10
N ALA A 340 -12.09 3.99 12.23
CA ALA A 340 -11.77 3.25 13.44
C ALA A 340 -11.64 4.17 14.66
N ASP A 341 -10.97 5.32 14.51
CA ASP A 341 -10.88 6.34 15.56
C ASP A 341 -12.25 6.91 15.93
N ALA A 342 -13.13 7.16 14.96
CA ALA A 342 -14.49 7.61 15.21
C ALA A 342 -15.29 6.60 16.05
N ILE A 343 -15.17 5.29 15.78
CA ILE A 343 -15.77 4.25 16.63
C ILE A 343 -15.18 4.28 18.04
N TRP A 344 -13.86 4.45 18.14
CA TRP A 344 -13.17 4.53 19.43
C TRP A 344 -13.69 5.70 20.29
N ARG A 345 -13.88 6.88 19.68
CA ARG A 345 -14.47 8.06 20.33
C ARG A 345 -15.90 7.87 20.80
N ILE A 346 -16.65 6.96 20.17
CA ILE A 346 -18.05 6.68 20.52
C ILE A 346 -18.13 5.63 21.63
N LEU A 347 -17.34 4.56 21.54
CA LEU A 347 -17.53 3.36 22.36
C LEU A 347 -16.52 3.20 23.50
N VAL A 348 -15.38 3.89 23.43
CA VAL A 348 -14.27 3.69 24.38
C VAL A 348 -13.90 4.97 25.12
N THR A 349 -13.78 6.11 24.43
CA THR A 349 -13.34 7.37 25.04
C THR A 349 -14.25 7.94 26.14
N PRO A 350 -15.60 7.82 26.09
CA PRO A 350 -16.44 8.39 27.14
C PRO A 350 -16.20 7.73 28.52
N ASP A 351 -15.98 8.53 29.56
CA ASP A 351 -15.70 8.02 30.93
C ASP A 351 -16.78 7.06 31.43
N ASP A 352 -18.04 7.37 31.11
CA ASP A 352 -19.19 6.55 31.51
C ASP A 352 -19.25 5.20 30.77
N ALA A 353 -18.56 5.03 29.63
CA ALA A 353 -18.49 3.77 28.91
C ALA A 353 -17.76 2.66 29.69
N CYS A 354 -16.96 3.01 30.71
CA CYS A 354 -16.29 2.04 31.58
C CYS A 354 -17.22 1.37 32.62
N VAL A 355 -18.38 2.00 32.89
CA VAL A 355 -19.26 1.65 34.01
C VAL A 355 -20.22 0.52 33.64
N ASP A 356 -20.69 0.49 32.39
CA ASP A 356 -21.68 -0.48 31.94
C ASP A 356 -21.06 -1.86 31.68
N GLN A 357 -21.76 -2.92 32.12
CA GLN A 357 -21.28 -4.30 31.97
C GLN A 357 -21.33 -4.80 30.52
N THR A 358 -22.15 -4.19 29.66
CA THR A 358 -22.30 -4.51 28.23
C THR A 358 -21.46 -3.63 27.31
N SER A 359 -20.62 -2.75 27.86
CA SER A 359 -19.83 -1.84 27.04
C SER A 359 -18.76 -2.57 26.24
N PHE A 360 -18.38 -1.97 25.11
CA PHE A 360 -17.30 -2.48 24.25
C PHE A 360 -15.98 -2.67 25.03
N ILE A 361 -15.72 -1.83 26.04
CA ILE A 361 -14.56 -1.95 26.94
C ILE A 361 -14.57 -3.28 27.73
N LYS A 362 -15.74 -3.74 28.18
CA LYS A 362 -15.86 -5.03 28.88
C LYS A 362 -15.62 -6.21 27.94
N ILE A 363 -16.05 -6.11 26.67
CA ILE A 363 -15.73 -7.11 25.64
C ILE A 363 -14.21 -7.17 25.44
N ILE A 364 -13.54 -6.03 25.30
CA ILE A 364 -12.06 -5.98 25.20
C ILE A 364 -11.42 -6.62 26.44
N GLY A 365 -11.93 -6.33 27.64
CA GLY A 365 -11.48 -6.96 28.90
C GLY A 365 -11.64 -8.48 28.95
N GLN A 366 -12.67 -9.03 28.32
CA GLN A 366 -12.89 -10.47 28.22
C GLN A 366 -11.98 -11.11 27.17
N LEU A 367 -11.82 -10.47 26.01
CA LEU A 367 -10.99 -10.96 24.91
C LEU A 367 -9.49 -10.88 25.23
N TRP A 368 -9.08 -9.83 25.94
CA TRP A 368 -7.68 -9.49 26.19
C TRP A 368 -7.46 -9.08 27.66
N PRO A 369 -7.65 -10.01 28.62
CA PRO A 369 -7.61 -9.67 30.04
C PRO A 369 -6.26 -9.10 30.49
N VAL A 370 -5.17 -9.48 29.83
CA VAL A 370 -3.81 -9.02 30.16
C VAL A 370 -3.54 -7.60 29.62
N ASP A 371 -3.99 -7.30 28.41
CA ASP A 371 -3.64 -6.05 27.71
C ASP A 371 -4.77 -5.01 27.66
N SER A 372 -5.95 -5.33 28.21
CA SER A 372 -7.16 -4.51 28.09
C SER A 372 -6.97 -3.04 28.49
N SER A 373 -6.25 -2.76 29.57
CA SER A 373 -6.00 -1.38 30.02
C SER A 373 -5.13 -0.58 29.05
N ARG A 374 -4.16 -1.24 28.40
CA ARG A 374 -3.31 -0.64 27.35
C ARG A 374 -4.10 -0.46 26.07
N LEU A 375 -4.89 -1.45 25.68
CA LEU A 375 -5.71 -1.38 24.47
C LEU A 375 -6.72 -0.24 24.57
N VAL A 376 -7.43 -0.10 25.69
CA VAL A 376 -8.39 0.99 25.92
C VAL A 376 -7.74 2.38 25.82
N SER A 377 -6.54 2.54 26.39
CA SER A 377 -5.87 3.84 26.47
C SER A 377 -5.02 4.21 25.25
N HIS A 378 -4.39 3.23 24.61
CA HIS A 378 -3.33 3.43 23.62
C HIS A 378 -3.32 2.35 22.52
N ALA A 379 -4.49 1.79 22.16
CA ALA A 379 -4.56 0.90 21.00
C ALA A 379 -4.14 1.65 19.72
N LYS A 380 -3.22 1.06 18.97
CA LYS A 380 -2.84 1.52 17.63
C LYS A 380 -3.90 1.16 16.60
N PHE A 381 -3.84 1.75 15.40
CA PHE A 381 -4.77 1.47 14.32
C PHE A 381 -4.99 -0.03 14.08
N ARG A 382 -3.94 -0.86 13.91
CA ARG A 382 -4.08 -2.31 13.73
C ARG A 382 -4.93 -2.95 14.82
N GLU A 383 -4.63 -2.61 16.06
CA GLU A 383 -5.27 -3.20 17.23
C GLU A 383 -6.74 -2.79 17.27
N ARG A 384 -7.07 -1.52 16.97
CA ARG A 384 -8.46 -1.06 16.83
C ARG A 384 -9.17 -1.76 15.67
N HIS A 385 -8.51 -1.86 14.51
CA HIS A 385 -9.03 -2.53 13.32
C HIS A 385 -9.37 -3.99 13.61
N ASP A 386 -8.45 -4.72 14.21
CA ASP A 386 -8.64 -6.12 14.56
C ASP A 386 -9.76 -6.23 15.61
N LEU A 387 -9.76 -5.43 16.69
CA LEU A 387 -10.82 -5.44 17.72
C LEU A 387 -12.22 -5.17 17.15
N ILE A 388 -12.34 -4.25 16.19
CA ILE A 388 -13.62 -3.92 15.54
C ILE A 388 -14.03 -5.03 14.56
N GLY A 389 -13.10 -5.55 13.76
CA GLY A 389 -13.34 -6.51 12.67
C GLY A 389 -13.55 -7.97 13.09
N HIS A 390 -13.63 -8.28 14.40
CA HIS A 390 -13.97 -9.62 14.85
C HIS A 390 -15.37 -10.02 14.34
N ARG A 391 -15.46 -11.13 13.61
CA ARG A 391 -16.71 -11.59 12.96
C ARG A 391 -17.73 -12.09 13.98
N TRP A 392 -18.88 -11.45 14.05
CA TRP A 392 -20.00 -11.82 14.92
C TRP A 392 -21.03 -12.69 14.18
N GLY A 393 -21.02 -14.01 14.42
CA GLY A 393 -22.14 -14.93 14.17
C GLY A 393 -22.25 -15.63 12.78
N PHE A 394 -22.57 -16.93 12.82
CA PHE A 394 -22.56 -17.96 11.73
C PHE A 394 -21.18 -18.25 11.10
N ALA A 395 -21.03 -19.43 10.47
CA ALA A 395 -19.74 -19.87 9.92
C ALA A 395 -19.22 -18.88 8.86
N THR A 396 -20.10 -18.34 8.01
CA THR A 396 -19.95 -17.10 7.22
C THR A 396 -21.33 -16.56 6.78
N LEU A 397 -21.44 -15.26 6.45
CA LEU A 397 -22.59 -14.71 5.72
C LEU A 397 -22.69 -15.31 4.30
N ASP A 398 -21.57 -15.78 3.74
CA ASP A 398 -21.49 -16.44 2.43
C ASP A 398 -22.23 -17.79 2.40
N ASP A 399 -22.17 -18.56 3.49
CA ASP A 399 -22.92 -19.81 3.63
C ASP A 399 -24.43 -19.58 3.68
N TRP A 400 -24.87 -18.48 4.29
CA TRP A 400 -26.27 -18.07 4.31
C TRP A 400 -26.69 -17.48 2.95
N ALA A 401 -25.86 -16.64 2.33
CA ALA A 401 -26.11 -16.11 0.99
C ALA A 401 -26.14 -17.23 -0.07
N ALA A 402 -25.33 -18.28 0.08
CA ALA A 402 -25.33 -19.47 -0.78
C ALA A 402 -26.64 -20.27 -0.70
N SER A 403 -27.41 -20.11 0.37
CA SER A 403 -28.77 -20.68 0.48
C SER A 403 -29.80 -19.94 -0.38
N LYS A 404 -29.43 -18.80 -0.99
CA LYS A 404 -30.27 -17.94 -1.82
C LYS A 404 -31.61 -17.60 -1.15
N PRO A 405 -31.59 -16.98 0.03
CA PRO A 405 -32.82 -16.56 0.69
C PRO A 405 -33.54 -15.55 -0.21
N ASP A 406 -34.86 -15.72 -0.35
CA ASP A 406 -35.68 -14.70 -0.99
C ASP A 406 -35.83 -13.47 -0.09
N PHE A 407 -36.33 -12.37 -0.65
CA PHE A 407 -36.47 -11.11 0.09
C PHE A 407 -37.32 -11.28 1.35
N GLU A 408 -38.34 -12.13 1.30
CA GLU A 408 -39.22 -12.43 2.43
C GLU A 408 -38.50 -13.22 3.53
N ALA A 409 -37.60 -14.13 3.19
CA ALA A 409 -36.73 -14.83 4.15
C ALA A 409 -35.66 -13.91 4.75
N VAL A 410 -35.10 -12.98 3.96
CA VAL A 410 -34.17 -11.95 4.46
C VAL A 410 -34.89 -11.01 5.43
N GLU A 411 -36.04 -10.47 5.02
CA GLU A 411 -36.86 -9.59 5.84
C GLU A 411 -37.39 -10.33 7.08
N GLY A 412 -37.84 -11.58 6.94
CA GLY A 412 -38.30 -12.41 8.04
C GLY A 412 -37.18 -12.75 9.03
N THR A 413 -35.97 -13.04 8.55
CA THR A 413 -34.80 -13.24 9.42
C THR A 413 -34.43 -11.94 10.11
N ALA A 414 -34.40 -10.81 9.39
CA ALA A 414 -34.15 -9.50 9.97
C ALA A 414 -35.22 -9.15 11.02
N GLN A 415 -36.51 -9.39 10.75
CA GLN A 415 -37.62 -9.17 11.66
C GLN A 415 -37.60 -10.14 12.85
N SER A 416 -37.14 -11.38 12.68
CA SER A 416 -36.94 -12.33 13.79
C SER A 416 -35.76 -11.93 14.65
N LEU A 417 -34.64 -11.52 14.05
CA LEU A 417 -33.50 -10.95 14.78
C LEU A 417 -33.92 -9.67 15.50
N VAL A 418 -34.74 -8.83 14.87
CA VAL A 418 -35.38 -7.67 15.49
C VAL A 418 -36.34 -8.13 16.59
N ARG A 419 -37.16 -9.16 16.46
CA ARG A 419 -38.06 -9.55 17.57
C ARG A 419 -37.33 -10.17 18.74
N GLU A 420 -36.45 -11.10 18.47
CA GLU A 420 -35.66 -11.85 19.44
C GLU A 420 -34.65 -10.92 20.14
N TYR A 421 -33.98 -10.05 19.39
CA TYR A 421 -32.96 -9.14 19.91
C TYR A 421 -33.38 -7.65 20.01
N ILE A 422 -34.60 -7.26 19.62
CA ILE A 422 -35.22 -5.89 19.73
C ILE A 422 -36.63 -5.85 20.42
N GLU A 423 -37.51 -6.87 20.40
CA GLU A 423 -38.90 -6.83 20.99
C GLU A 423 -39.22 -7.78 22.18
N GLY A 424 -38.28 -8.56 22.74
CA GLY A 424 -38.51 -9.35 23.97
C GLY A 424 -38.98 -8.51 25.19
N GLU A 425 -40.03 -8.95 25.89
CA GLU A 425 -40.84 -8.16 26.85
C GLU A 425 -40.22 -7.91 28.24
N ASP A 426 -39.07 -8.51 28.59
CA ASP A 426 -38.58 -8.55 29.99
C ASP A 426 -37.13 -8.04 30.23
N GLU A 427 -36.47 -7.41 29.25
CA GLU A 427 -35.09 -6.89 29.42
C GLU A 427 -34.99 -5.36 29.38
N ASP A 428 -34.03 -4.83 30.16
CA ASP A 428 -33.78 -3.40 30.34
C ASP A 428 -33.47 -2.70 29.00
N ILE A 429 -34.39 -1.84 28.55
CA ILE A 429 -34.42 -1.20 27.22
C ILE A 429 -33.06 -0.54 26.88
N TRP A 430 -32.38 0.03 27.87
CA TRP A 430 -31.12 0.77 27.68
C TRP A 430 -29.91 -0.13 27.40
N VAL A 431 -29.82 -1.28 28.07
CA VAL A 431 -28.74 -2.27 27.87
C VAL A 431 -28.82 -2.84 26.46
N ARG A 432 -30.05 -3.11 26.01
CA ARG A 432 -30.37 -3.60 24.67
C ARG A 432 -30.07 -2.56 23.60
N GLU A 433 -30.53 -1.32 23.79
CA GLU A 433 -30.28 -0.22 22.86
C GLU A 433 -28.78 0.02 22.65
N ASN A 434 -27.98 0.04 23.73
CA ASN A 434 -26.53 0.18 23.64
C ASN A 434 -25.85 -0.97 22.90
N THR A 435 -26.33 -2.20 23.10
CA THR A 435 -25.79 -3.38 22.42
C THR A 435 -26.05 -3.30 20.91
N VAL A 436 -27.29 -2.98 20.51
CA VAL A 436 -27.66 -2.77 19.10
C VAL A 436 -26.86 -1.64 18.48
N ARG A 437 -26.71 -0.52 19.21
CA ARG A 437 -25.95 0.65 18.76
C ARG A 437 -24.47 0.31 18.52
N THR A 438 -23.88 -0.45 19.44
CA THR A 438 -22.51 -0.93 19.33
C THR A 438 -22.36 -1.80 18.08
N LEU A 439 -23.21 -2.82 17.92
CA LEU A 439 -23.17 -3.70 16.75
C LEU A 439 -23.37 -2.95 15.44
N HIS A 440 -24.27 -1.96 15.39
CA HIS A 440 -24.47 -1.12 14.20
C HIS A 440 -23.16 -0.42 13.77
N TYR A 441 -22.43 0.21 14.70
CA TYR A 441 -21.16 0.84 14.37
C TYR A 441 -20.08 -0.16 13.93
N LEU A 442 -19.96 -1.29 14.63
CA LEU A 442 -18.98 -2.32 14.28
C LEU A 442 -19.27 -2.93 12.89
N LEU A 443 -20.54 -3.24 12.60
CA LEU A 443 -20.97 -3.75 11.30
C LEU A 443 -20.79 -2.73 10.18
N LEU A 444 -21.03 -1.44 10.44
CA LEU A 444 -20.80 -0.38 9.45
C LEU A 444 -19.31 -0.25 9.07
N TYR A 445 -18.40 -0.53 10.01
CA TYR A 445 -16.97 -0.56 9.74
C TYR A 445 -16.51 -1.81 9.01
N GLU A 446 -17.08 -2.96 9.36
CA GLU A 446 -16.84 -4.20 8.63
C GLU A 446 -17.35 -4.09 7.19
N GLU A 447 -18.51 -3.48 7.00
CA GLU A 447 -19.08 -3.17 5.70
C GLU A 447 -18.14 -2.28 4.86
N LEU A 448 -17.63 -1.18 5.44
CA LEU A 448 -16.63 -0.33 4.79
C LEU A 448 -15.39 -1.14 4.37
N SER A 449 -14.89 -1.98 5.26
CA SER A 449 -13.73 -2.84 5.00
C SER A 449 -14.00 -3.84 3.88
N TYR A 450 -15.17 -4.47 3.90
CA TYR A 450 -15.61 -5.46 2.92
C TYR A 450 -15.73 -4.84 1.54
N THR A 451 -16.42 -3.70 1.41
CA THR A 451 -16.62 -3.03 0.12
C THR A 451 -15.30 -2.60 -0.50
N MET A 452 -14.38 -2.07 0.32
CA MET A 452 -13.04 -1.68 -0.14
C MET A 452 -12.23 -2.89 -0.61
N ASN A 453 -12.22 -3.99 0.16
CA ASN A 453 -11.49 -5.19 -0.20
C ASN A 453 -12.07 -5.89 -1.44
N ALA A 454 -13.39 -5.87 -1.59
CA ALA A 454 -14.11 -6.43 -2.74
C ALA A 454 -13.96 -5.58 -4.02
N GLY A 455 -13.59 -4.30 -3.89
CA GLY A 455 -13.60 -3.35 -5.01
C GLY A 455 -15.01 -2.95 -5.45
N ASP A 456 -16.00 -3.01 -4.55
CA ASP A 456 -17.39 -2.61 -4.83
C ASP A 456 -17.56 -1.10 -4.57
N ILE A 457 -17.44 -0.31 -5.64
CA ILE A 457 -17.39 1.15 -5.54
C ILE A 457 -18.76 1.73 -5.19
N SER A 458 -19.84 1.17 -5.77
CA SER A 458 -21.19 1.70 -5.54
C SER A 458 -21.63 1.47 -4.09
N ARG A 459 -21.29 0.31 -3.53
CA ARG A 459 -21.55 0.01 -2.12
C ARG A 459 -20.66 0.82 -1.21
N PHE A 460 -19.38 1.01 -1.56
CA PHE A 460 -18.48 1.92 -0.85
C PHE A 460 -19.03 3.36 -0.80
N GLU A 461 -19.45 3.93 -1.93
CA GLU A 461 -20.05 5.27 -2.02
C GLU A 461 -21.30 5.41 -1.13
N THR A 462 -22.11 4.35 -1.06
CA THR A 462 -23.30 4.29 -0.19
C THR A 462 -22.92 4.30 1.28
N VAL A 463 -21.93 3.49 1.66
CA VAL A 463 -21.42 3.38 3.04
C VAL A 463 -20.74 4.67 3.49
N LEU A 464 -20.19 5.46 2.56
CA LEU A 464 -19.56 6.74 2.88
C LEU A 464 -20.53 7.77 3.46
N VAL A 465 -21.82 7.73 3.09
CA VAL A 465 -22.84 8.69 3.55
C VAL A 465 -23.04 8.67 5.09
N PRO A 466 -23.32 7.52 5.74
CA PRO A 466 -23.40 7.47 7.20
C PRO A 466 -22.05 7.79 7.86
N TRP A 467 -20.91 7.46 7.24
CA TRP A 467 -19.58 7.85 7.76
C TRP A 467 -19.37 9.36 7.78
N ILE A 468 -19.79 10.10 6.75
CA ILE A 468 -19.76 11.57 6.74
C ILE A 468 -20.53 12.13 7.94
N CYS A 469 -21.71 11.58 8.23
CA CYS A 469 -22.53 11.98 9.37
C CYS A 469 -21.82 11.69 10.69
N ILE A 470 -21.28 10.48 10.85
CA ILE A 470 -20.52 10.08 12.05
C ILE A 470 -19.32 11.01 12.25
N PHE A 471 -18.50 11.26 11.22
CA PHE A 471 -17.36 12.16 11.32
C PHE A 471 -17.77 13.55 11.78
N ARG A 472 -18.87 14.10 11.26
CA ARG A 472 -19.39 15.39 11.72
C ARG A 472 -19.78 15.36 13.19
N ALA A 473 -20.42 14.27 13.64
CA ALA A 473 -20.94 14.13 14.99
C ALA A 473 -19.88 13.85 16.07
N VAL A 474 -18.71 13.32 15.70
CA VAL A 474 -17.59 13.00 16.62
C VAL A 474 -16.45 14.03 16.58
N GLY A 475 -16.66 15.17 15.92
CA GLY A 475 -15.68 16.25 15.84
C GLY A 475 -14.65 16.12 14.72
N LYS A 476 -14.73 15.10 13.85
CA LYS A 476 -13.87 14.95 12.66
C LYS A 476 -14.40 15.78 11.49
N HIS A 477 -14.57 17.08 11.72
CA HIS A 477 -15.23 18.00 10.79
C HIS A 477 -14.50 18.14 9.45
N LYS A 478 -13.16 18.08 9.47
CA LYS A 478 -12.33 18.13 8.26
C LYS A 478 -12.54 16.93 7.35
N TYR A 479 -12.52 15.71 7.90
CA TYR A 479 -12.84 14.48 7.15
C TYR A 479 -14.26 14.52 6.58
N ALA A 480 -15.26 14.89 7.39
CA ALA A 480 -16.64 15.02 6.93
C ALA A 480 -16.75 16.02 5.76
N THR A 481 -16.11 17.17 5.87
CA THR A 481 -16.12 18.23 4.84
C THR A 481 -15.42 17.76 3.56
N TYR A 482 -14.26 17.11 3.68
CA TYR A 482 -13.53 16.60 2.53
C TYR A 482 -14.33 15.53 1.79
N MET A 483 -14.87 14.54 2.51
CA MET A 483 -15.69 13.48 1.90
C MET A 483 -16.94 14.03 1.23
N LEU A 484 -17.61 15.01 1.85
CA LEU A 484 -18.78 15.66 1.26
C LEU A 484 -18.42 16.42 -0.04
N ARG A 485 -17.31 17.16 -0.04
CA ARG A 485 -16.80 17.85 -1.23
C ARG A 485 -16.42 16.87 -2.33
N PHE A 486 -15.76 15.76 -1.97
CA PHE A 486 -15.40 14.70 -2.91
C PHE A 486 -16.64 14.06 -3.54
N MET A 487 -17.64 13.67 -2.75
CA MET A 487 -18.90 13.12 -3.26
C MET A 487 -19.62 14.11 -4.18
N HIS A 488 -19.68 15.38 -3.80
CA HIS A 488 -20.23 16.42 -4.67
C HIS A 488 -19.44 16.55 -5.99
N ALA A 489 -18.11 16.58 -5.93
CA ALA A 489 -17.28 16.66 -7.11
C ALA A 489 -17.49 15.44 -8.03
N LEU A 490 -17.46 14.25 -7.46
CA LEU A 490 -17.59 12.98 -8.17
C LEU A 490 -18.93 12.86 -8.91
N HIS A 491 -20.04 13.16 -8.24
CA HIS A 491 -21.38 12.95 -8.79
C HIS A 491 -21.94 14.15 -9.56
N ILE A 492 -21.52 15.38 -9.25
CA ILE A 492 -22.10 16.61 -9.81
C ILE A 492 -21.13 17.35 -10.73
N VAL A 493 -19.86 17.49 -10.33
CA VAL A 493 -18.90 18.36 -11.05
C VAL A 493 -18.20 17.61 -12.17
N TYR A 494 -17.67 16.42 -11.89
CA TYR A 494 -16.80 15.69 -12.80
C TYR A 494 -17.58 15.10 -13.99
N PRO A 495 -17.05 15.27 -15.22
CA PRO A 495 -17.65 14.67 -16.41
C PRO A 495 -17.60 13.13 -16.33
N PRO A 496 -18.46 12.42 -17.07
CA PRO A 496 -18.56 10.96 -16.99
C PRO A 496 -17.22 10.22 -17.19
N GLY A 497 -16.37 10.70 -18.10
CA GLY A 497 -15.05 10.12 -18.34
C GLY A 497 -14.14 10.17 -17.12
N LEU A 498 -13.91 11.37 -16.56
CA LEU A 498 -13.10 11.55 -15.35
C LEU A 498 -13.71 10.84 -14.13
N ARG A 499 -15.04 10.91 -13.98
CA ARG A 499 -15.74 10.20 -12.90
C ARG A 499 -15.46 8.70 -12.95
N ARG A 500 -15.58 8.09 -14.13
CA ARG A 500 -15.26 6.67 -14.32
C ARG A 500 -13.78 6.40 -14.03
N ALA A 501 -12.87 7.23 -14.54
CA ALA A 501 -11.44 7.08 -14.29
C ALA A 501 -11.11 7.10 -12.79
N ILE A 502 -11.65 8.06 -12.03
CA ILE A 502 -11.48 8.14 -10.57
C ILE A 502 -12.10 6.93 -9.88
N ARG A 503 -13.37 6.59 -10.16
CA ARG A 503 -14.07 5.48 -9.51
C ARG A 503 -13.32 4.16 -9.68
N TYR A 504 -12.88 3.84 -10.90
CA TYR A 504 -12.22 2.58 -11.20
C TYR A 504 -10.76 2.51 -10.73
N ASN A 505 -10.15 3.64 -10.34
CA ASN A 505 -8.77 3.70 -9.87
C ASN A 505 -8.67 4.25 -8.43
N ILE A 506 -9.77 4.33 -7.68
CA ILE A 506 -9.76 4.75 -6.27
C ILE A 506 -9.25 3.64 -5.33
N LEU A 507 -9.36 2.39 -5.78
CA LEU A 507 -8.84 1.19 -5.16
C LEU A 507 -8.02 0.42 -6.21
N VAL A 508 -6.95 -0.22 -5.77
CA VAL A 508 -6.03 -0.98 -6.63
C VAL A 508 -5.81 -2.37 -6.07
N ASN A 509 -5.48 -3.35 -6.91
CA ASN A 509 -5.28 -4.73 -6.47
C ASN A 509 -3.83 -5.18 -6.65
N PRO A 510 -2.99 -5.13 -5.60
CA PRO A 510 -1.56 -5.49 -5.69
C PRO A 510 -1.29 -6.94 -6.14
N THR A 511 -2.28 -7.82 -6.02
CA THR A 511 -2.11 -9.27 -6.22
C THR A 511 -2.77 -9.82 -7.47
N GLY A 512 -3.82 -9.16 -7.97
CA GLY A 512 -4.73 -9.71 -8.95
C GLY A 512 -5.64 -10.83 -8.40
N LYS A 513 -5.80 -10.96 -7.07
CA LYS A 513 -6.67 -11.97 -6.43
C LYS A 513 -8.02 -11.34 -6.00
N PRO A 514 -9.12 -12.10 -5.94
CA PRO A 514 -10.38 -11.62 -5.36
C PRO A 514 -10.21 -11.13 -3.91
N HIS A 515 -11.00 -10.14 -3.49
CA HIS A 515 -10.97 -9.54 -2.14
C HIS A 515 -9.61 -8.94 -1.70
N ALA A 516 -8.72 -8.69 -2.65
CA ALA A 516 -7.37 -8.16 -2.39
C ALA A 516 -7.19 -6.69 -2.81
N PHE A 517 -8.28 -5.96 -3.04
CA PHE A 517 -8.20 -4.52 -3.30
C PHE A 517 -7.71 -3.77 -2.06
N ARG A 518 -6.93 -2.72 -2.28
CA ARG A 518 -6.35 -1.83 -1.28
C ARG A 518 -6.51 -0.38 -1.75
N ALA A 519 -6.54 0.53 -0.80
CA ALA A 519 -6.51 1.95 -1.11
C ALA A 519 -5.17 2.34 -1.74
N VAL A 520 -5.18 3.40 -2.56
CA VAL A 520 -3.96 3.87 -3.23
C VAL A 520 -2.94 4.42 -2.25
N ASP A 521 -3.37 5.16 -1.23
CA ASP A 521 -2.50 5.70 -0.18
C ASP A 521 -1.84 4.58 0.65
N TRP A 522 -2.51 3.44 0.86
CA TRP A 522 -1.92 2.25 1.48
C TRP A 522 -0.68 1.74 0.74
N ILE A 523 -0.62 1.92 -0.59
CA ILE A 523 0.52 1.49 -1.40
C ILE A 523 1.75 2.34 -1.10
N VAL A 524 1.58 3.65 -0.90
CA VAL A 524 2.70 4.53 -0.52
C VAL A 524 3.18 4.21 0.88
N GLU A 525 2.26 3.94 1.80
CA GLU A 525 2.63 3.51 3.16
C GLU A 525 3.43 2.21 3.14
N LEU A 526 3.04 1.26 2.28
CA LEU A 526 3.80 0.03 2.09
C LEU A 526 5.22 0.30 1.56
N LEU A 527 5.39 1.27 0.64
CA LEU A 527 6.71 1.70 0.17
C LEU A 527 7.51 2.37 1.30
N ASN A 528 6.88 3.23 2.10
CA ASN A 528 7.49 3.85 3.28
C ASN A 528 8.05 2.79 4.24
N LEU A 529 7.25 1.76 4.54
CA LEU A 529 7.67 0.64 5.37
C LEU A 529 8.89 -0.07 4.77
N TYR A 530 8.84 -0.42 3.48
CA TYR A 530 9.95 -1.10 2.82
C TYR A 530 11.23 -0.27 2.83
N ILE A 531 11.15 1.03 2.57
CA ILE A 531 12.30 1.93 2.61
C ILE A 531 12.85 2.02 4.03
N LYS A 532 11.97 2.24 5.02
CA LYS A 532 12.37 2.50 6.41
C LYS A 532 12.92 1.27 7.12
N VAL A 533 12.32 0.11 6.90
CA VAL A 533 12.55 -1.09 7.72
C VAL A 533 13.38 -2.14 6.99
N ILE A 534 13.29 -2.22 5.65
CA ILE A 534 13.87 -3.35 4.91
C ILE A 534 15.05 -2.91 4.03
N TYR A 535 14.89 -1.87 3.22
CA TYR A 535 15.80 -1.56 2.11
C TYR A 535 16.63 -0.28 2.27
N GLY A 536 16.35 0.56 3.28
CA GLY A 536 17.10 1.81 3.50
C GLY A 536 18.56 1.60 3.95
N GLY A 537 18.95 0.37 4.27
CA GLY A 537 20.25 -0.01 4.79
C GLY A 537 20.26 -0.18 6.31
N ASP A 538 21.41 -0.60 6.84
CA ASP A 538 21.61 -0.83 8.28
C ASP A 538 22.83 -0.06 8.79
N SER A 539 22.74 0.40 10.05
CA SER A 539 23.85 1.02 10.78
C SER A 539 24.52 2.15 9.96
N SER A 540 25.82 2.06 9.67
CA SER A 540 26.57 3.08 8.93
C SER A 540 26.10 3.29 7.48
N ASN A 541 25.35 2.33 6.92
CA ASN A 541 24.85 2.41 5.56
C ASN A 541 23.39 2.87 5.49
N TYR A 542 22.75 3.14 6.63
CA TYR A 542 21.44 3.80 6.69
C TYR A 542 21.64 5.31 6.60
N THR A 543 21.71 5.82 5.37
CA THR A 543 21.98 7.24 5.09
C THR A 543 20.89 7.83 4.22
N LYS A 544 20.67 9.15 4.37
CA LYS A 544 19.70 9.90 3.56
C LYS A 544 19.98 9.77 2.06
N GLU A 545 21.24 9.90 1.65
CA GLU A 545 21.64 9.82 0.25
C GLU A 545 21.31 8.44 -0.36
N ARG A 546 21.55 7.36 0.39
CA ARG A 546 21.19 6.01 -0.04
C ARG A 546 19.69 5.85 -0.20
N ILE A 547 18.91 6.28 0.79
CA ILE A 547 17.44 6.23 0.74
C ILE A 547 16.90 7.00 -0.48
N LEU A 548 17.43 8.20 -0.72
CA LEU A 548 17.04 9.02 -1.87
C LEU A 548 17.39 8.36 -3.20
N ILE A 549 18.49 7.60 -3.32
CA ILE A 549 18.86 6.94 -4.58
C ILE A 549 18.10 5.62 -4.77
N GLU A 550 18.02 4.80 -3.72
CA GLU A 550 17.57 3.42 -3.81
C GLU A 550 16.06 3.24 -3.60
N SER A 551 15.34 4.27 -3.18
CA SER A 551 13.87 4.25 -3.02
C SER A 551 13.12 3.84 -4.30
N ILE A 552 13.61 4.25 -5.47
CA ILE A 552 13.04 3.86 -6.77
C ILE A 552 13.15 2.35 -7.03
N LEU A 553 14.11 1.67 -6.37
CA LEU A 553 14.43 0.25 -6.56
C LEU A 553 13.69 -0.69 -5.60
N VAL A 554 12.85 -0.18 -4.71
CA VAL A 554 12.17 -0.97 -3.66
C VAL A 554 11.45 -2.20 -4.23
N LEU A 555 10.75 -2.06 -5.36
CA LEU A 555 10.08 -3.20 -6.01
C LEU A 555 11.05 -4.17 -6.70
N VAL A 556 12.18 -3.67 -7.21
CA VAL A 556 13.27 -4.51 -7.74
C VAL A 556 13.87 -5.35 -6.64
N PHE A 557 14.14 -4.77 -5.47
CA PHE A 557 14.65 -5.50 -4.30
C PHE A 557 13.63 -6.51 -3.77
N ARG A 558 12.35 -6.14 -3.67
CA ARG A 558 11.32 -7.11 -3.28
C ARG A 558 11.23 -8.28 -4.25
N SER A 559 11.33 -8.00 -5.55
CA SER A 559 11.30 -9.04 -6.58
C SER A 559 12.55 -9.92 -6.54
N SER A 560 13.73 -9.37 -6.25
CA SER A 560 14.97 -10.16 -6.12
C SER A 560 14.89 -11.15 -4.94
N HIS A 561 14.27 -10.75 -3.82
CA HIS A 561 14.00 -11.66 -2.69
C HIS A 561 13.07 -12.81 -3.10
N ALA A 562 11.90 -12.49 -3.66
CA ALA A 562 10.94 -13.50 -4.10
C ALA A 562 11.54 -14.44 -5.18
N ASN A 563 12.40 -13.90 -6.03
CA ASN A 563 13.14 -14.66 -7.04
C ASN A 563 14.08 -15.68 -6.39
N ILE A 564 14.91 -15.28 -5.43
CA ILE A 564 15.82 -16.17 -4.70
C ILE A 564 15.03 -17.24 -3.93
N GLU A 565 13.99 -16.84 -3.18
CA GLU A 565 13.18 -17.78 -2.39
C GLU A 565 12.56 -18.88 -3.25
N ARG A 566 12.01 -18.50 -4.42
CA ARG A 566 11.43 -19.45 -5.39
C ARG A 566 12.49 -20.37 -5.97
N ASN A 567 13.58 -19.83 -6.51
CA ASN A 567 14.60 -20.60 -7.22
C ASN A 567 15.38 -21.54 -6.28
N PHE A 568 15.61 -21.14 -5.03
CA PHE A 568 16.29 -21.97 -4.05
C PHE A 568 15.33 -22.81 -3.19
N LYS A 569 14.01 -22.73 -3.44
CA LYS A 569 12.96 -23.46 -2.74
C LYS A 569 13.07 -23.35 -1.22
N ILE A 570 13.36 -22.14 -0.72
CA ILE A 570 13.54 -21.89 0.71
C ILE A 570 12.15 -21.99 1.37
N PRO A 571 11.84 -23.08 2.11
CA PRO A 571 10.51 -23.25 2.69
C PRO A 571 10.40 -22.45 3.98
N GLY A 572 9.20 -21.96 4.29
CA GLY A 572 8.88 -21.48 5.65
C GLY A 572 9.34 -20.07 6.03
N LEU A 573 9.61 -19.19 5.06
CA LEU A 573 9.73 -17.75 5.33
C LEU A 573 8.38 -17.02 5.41
N THR A 574 7.26 -17.73 5.24
CA THR A 574 5.94 -17.15 5.44
C THR A 574 5.75 -16.81 6.91
N THR A 575 5.77 -15.52 7.25
CA THR A 575 5.28 -14.92 8.50
C THR A 575 3.76 -14.98 8.61
N LYS A 576 3.09 -15.85 7.83
CA LYS A 576 1.65 -16.04 7.88
C LYS A 576 1.27 -16.63 9.23
N HIS A 577 0.88 -15.77 10.15
CA HIS A 577 0.18 -16.19 11.36
C HIS A 577 -1.07 -16.94 10.94
N ALA A 578 -1.24 -18.17 11.44
CA ALA A 578 -2.47 -18.91 11.24
C ALA A 578 -3.64 -18.07 11.77
N GLU A 579 -4.74 -17.99 11.01
CA GLU A 579 -5.96 -17.37 11.50
C GLU A 579 -6.39 -18.10 12.78
N LYS A 580 -6.60 -17.34 13.86
CA LYS A 580 -7.03 -17.90 15.13
C LYS A 580 -8.49 -18.35 14.98
N ASP A 581 -8.78 -19.60 15.36
CA ASP A 581 -10.16 -20.06 15.47
C ASP A 581 -10.82 -19.43 16.71
N MET A 582 -11.59 -18.37 16.49
CA MET A 582 -12.22 -17.58 17.56
C MET A 582 -13.59 -18.12 17.99
N ARG A 583 -14.06 -19.26 17.45
CA ARG A 583 -15.42 -19.78 17.70
C ARG A 583 -15.74 -20.00 19.17
N ALA A 584 -14.81 -20.56 19.93
CA ALA A 584 -15.00 -20.80 21.36
C ALA A 584 -15.13 -19.48 22.13
N THR A 585 -14.27 -18.51 21.80
CA THR A 585 -14.27 -17.17 22.39
C THR A 585 -15.58 -16.43 22.12
N PHE A 586 -16.09 -16.49 20.88
CA PHE A 586 -17.38 -15.86 20.55
C PHE A 586 -18.56 -16.52 21.25
N LYS A 587 -18.54 -17.85 21.40
CA LYS A 587 -19.58 -18.55 22.17
C LYS A 587 -19.59 -18.08 23.62
N GLU A 588 -18.43 -17.90 24.25
CA GLU A 588 -18.34 -17.40 25.62
C GLU A 588 -18.84 -15.95 25.76
N ILE A 589 -18.52 -15.08 24.80
CA ILE A 589 -19.05 -13.70 24.77
C ILE A 589 -20.56 -13.71 24.62
N LEU A 590 -21.09 -14.47 23.65
CA LEU A 590 -22.52 -14.57 23.38
C LEU A 590 -23.26 -15.13 24.60
N ASP A 591 -22.75 -16.21 25.20
CA ASP A 591 -23.29 -16.79 26.43
C ASP A 591 -23.23 -15.79 27.60
N GLY A 592 -22.23 -14.90 27.62
CA GLY A 592 -22.13 -13.79 28.56
C GLY A 592 -23.24 -12.76 28.37
N TYR A 593 -23.46 -12.31 27.13
CA TYR A 593 -24.56 -11.40 26.77
C TYR A 593 -25.94 -11.99 27.14
N MET A 594 -26.17 -13.26 26.81
CA MET A 594 -27.46 -13.95 27.06
C MET A 594 -27.75 -14.21 28.55
N LYS A 595 -26.75 -14.12 29.43
CA LYS A 595 -26.91 -14.34 30.89
C LYS A 595 -27.11 -13.05 31.68
N MET A 596 -27.05 -11.89 31.05
CA MET A 596 -27.14 -10.60 31.72
C MET A 596 -28.59 -10.16 31.93
N THR A 597 -29.29 -10.80 32.88
CA THR A 597 -30.60 -10.34 33.33
C THR A 597 -30.46 -9.30 34.45
N GLY A 598 -30.93 -8.07 34.20
CA GLY A 598 -31.17 -7.05 35.21
C GLY A 598 -29.94 -6.26 35.67
N ARG A 599 -29.77 -5.04 35.14
CA ARG A 599 -29.13 -3.85 35.73
C ARG A 599 -29.25 -2.69 34.73
N GLY A 600 -29.76 -1.53 35.19
CA GLY A 600 -29.85 -0.31 34.39
C GLY A 600 -28.50 0.08 33.81
N ALA A 601 -28.44 0.28 32.49
CA ALA A 601 -27.31 0.96 31.89
C ALA A 601 -27.30 2.41 32.40
N ASN A 602 -26.17 2.85 32.95
CA ASN A 602 -26.04 4.22 33.47
C ASN A 602 -25.73 5.23 32.36
N TYR A 603 -25.35 4.73 31.18
CA TYR A 603 -24.99 5.51 30.00
C TYR A 603 -25.80 5.05 28.78
N SER A 604 -26.15 5.98 27.89
CA SER A 604 -26.78 5.68 26.60
C SER A 604 -25.81 6.02 25.48
N ILE A 605 -25.51 5.04 24.62
CA ILE A 605 -24.62 5.24 23.48
C ILE A 605 -25.38 6.07 22.43
N PRO A 606 -24.86 7.27 22.08
CA PRO A 606 -25.58 8.20 21.23
C PRO A 606 -25.68 7.71 19.77
N ASP A 607 -26.75 8.11 19.10
CA ASP A 607 -26.88 8.01 17.64
C ASP A 607 -26.09 9.11 16.93
N ARG A 608 -24.86 8.78 16.52
CA ARG A 608 -23.97 9.72 15.82
C ARG A 608 -24.34 9.90 14.37
N VAL A 609 -25.10 8.98 13.76
CA VAL A 609 -25.61 9.17 12.40
C VAL A 609 -26.69 10.25 12.43
N VAL A 610 -27.71 10.10 13.27
CA VAL A 610 -28.78 11.09 13.44
C VAL A 610 -28.22 12.44 13.89
N ARG A 611 -27.31 12.43 14.88
CA ARG A 611 -26.66 13.66 15.32
C ARG A 611 -25.90 14.37 14.20
N GLY A 612 -25.22 13.61 13.33
CA GLY A 612 -24.53 14.16 12.17
C GLY A 612 -25.49 14.83 11.19
N ILE A 613 -26.64 14.20 10.93
CA ILE A 613 -27.71 14.75 10.08
C ILE A 613 -28.26 16.06 10.67
N GLU A 614 -28.55 16.10 11.97
CA GLU A 614 -29.02 17.31 12.65
C GLU A 614 -28.03 18.46 12.50
N VAL A 615 -26.74 18.19 12.70
CA VAL A 615 -25.67 19.19 12.57
C VAL A 615 -25.60 19.71 11.15
N LEU A 616 -25.57 18.82 10.15
CA LEU A 616 -25.51 19.21 8.73
C LEU A 616 -26.75 20.01 8.29
N THR A 617 -27.94 19.62 8.75
CA THR A 617 -29.20 20.32 8.44
C THR A 617 -29.25 21.70 9.06
N THR A 618 -28.74 21.83 10.29
CA THR A 618 -28.65 23.11 10.99
C THR A 618 -27.69 24.05 10.26
N GLU A 619 -26.50 23.58 9.90
CA GLU A 619 -25.50 24.36 9.16
C GLU A 619 -26.01 24.83 7.79
N TRP A 620 -26.75 23.96 7.08
CA TRP A 620 -27.41 24.31 5.83
C TRP A 620 -28.40 25.47 6.03
N SER A 621 -29.26 25.36 7.04
CA SER A 621 -30.29 26.35 7.35
C SER A 621 -29.68 27.72 7.72
N THR A 622 -28.57 27.73 8.45
CA THR A 622 -27.84 28.96 8.81
C THR A 622 -27.28 29.66 7.57
N ARG A 623 -26.67 28.90 6.63
CA ARG A 623 -26.08 29.45 5.40
C ARG A 623 -27.12 30.02 4.45
N GLU A 624 -28.29 29.40 4.32
CA GLU A 624 -29.41 29.96 3.55
C GLU A 624 -29.91 31.28 4.16
N GLY A 625 -29.93 31.38 5.50
CA GLY A 625 -30.29 32.62 6.21
C GLY A 625 -29.28 33.76 6.03
N GLU A 626 -27.98 33.45 5.97
CA GLU A 626 -26.91 34.43 5.76
C GLU A 626 -26.85 34.96 4.32
N GLN A 627 -27.15 34.14 3.31
CA GLN A 627 -27.28 34.60 1.91
C GLN A 627 -28.42 35.62 1.70
N THR A 628 -29.39 35.71 2.62
CA THR A 628 -30.41 36.77 2.61
C THR A 628 -30.01 38.08 3.31
N LYS A 629 -28.80 38.16 3.87
CA LYS A 629 -28.24 39.37 4.50
C LYS A 629 -26.77 39.53 4.12
N GLU A 630 -26.49 39.77 2.84
CA GLU A 630 -25.13 40.10 2.44
C GLU A 630 -24.73 41.51 2.84
N GLY A 631 -23.61 41.59 3.56
CA GLY A 631 -22.83 42.81 3.71
C GLY A 631 -21.96 42.83 4.95
N GLU A 632 -21.03 41.87 5.12
CA GLU A 632 -19.71 42.14 5.73
C GLU A 632 -18.77 40.93 5.62
N GLN A 633 -17.48 41.26 5.50
CA GLN A 633 -16.36 40.39 5.19
C GLN A 633 -16.11 39.33 6.28
N GLU A 634 -16.02 38.06 5.91
CA GLU A 634 -15.34 37.07 6.76
C GLU A 634 -13.82 37.15 6.52
N GLU A 635 -13.15 37.87 7.42
CA GLU A 635 -11.72 37.69 7.66
C GLU A 635 -11.47 36.27 8.15
N GLY A 636 -10.47 35.61 7.55
CA GLY A 636 -10.04 34.27 7.90
C GLY A 636 -9.59 34.19 9.35
N GLY A 637 -10.46 33.66 10.21
CA GLY A 637 -10.08 33.18 11.53
C GLY A 637 -9.11 32.02 11.39
N ASN A 638 -7.95 32.14 12.05
CA ASN A 638 -7.06 31.02 12.33
C ASN A 638 -7.86 29.93 13.06
N ALA A 639 -8.38 28.96 12.31
CA ALA A 639 -8.72 27.67 12.88
C ALA A 639 -7.39 27.03 13.31
N GLU A 640 -7.26 26.75 14.60
CA GLU A 640 -6.18 25.94 15.14
C GLU A 640 -6.02 24.69 14.26
N ALA A 641 -4.77 24.34 13.96
CA ALA A 641 -4.49 23.10 13.29
C ALA A 641 -5.01 21.96 14.19
N ASP A 642 -6.13 21.34 13.81
CA ASP A 642 -6.43 19.97 14.21
C ASP A 642 -5.32 19.11 13.61
N ASP A 643 -4.18 19.08 14.30
CA ASP A 643 -3.08 18.15 14.10
C ASP A 643 -3.54 16.86 14.77
N GLU A 644 -4.55 16.21 14.16
CA GLU A 644 -4.92 14.86 14.54
C GLU A 644 -3.80 13.94 14.07
N LEU A 645 -2.79 13.77 14.93
CA LEU A 645 -1.83 12.67 14.88
C LEU A 645 -2.62 11.36 14.76
N LEU A 646 -2.79 10.87 13.54
CA LEU A 646 -3.14 9.48 13.30
C LEU A 646 -1.96 8.64 13.81
N ASP A 647 -2.27 7.56 14.53
CA ASP A 647 -1.27 6.71 15.17
C ASP A 647 -0.17 6.29 14.18
N ASP A 648 1.08 6.21 14.65
CA ASP A 648 2.22 5.70 13.87
C ASP A 648 1.88 4.33 13.24
N ILE A 649 1.88 4.27 11.91
CA ILE A 649 1.64 3.05 11.13
C ILE A 649 2.78 2.05 11.40
N THR A 650 2.41 0.81 11.67
CA THR A 650 3.34 -0.29 11.97
C THR A 650 3.50 -1.24 10.78
N ALA A 651 4.53 -2.10 10.82
CA ALA A 651 4.71 -3.12 9.79
C ALA A 651 3.51 -4.08 9.67
N ASP A 652 2.83 -4.34 10.79
CA ASP A 652 1.68 -5.24 10.85
C ASP A 652 0.40 -4.62 10.22
N ASP A 653 0.29 -3.29 10.21
CA ASP A 653 -0.79 -2.54 9.52
C ASP A 653 -0.74 -2.74 8.00
N LEU A 654 0.46 -2.96 7.47
CA LEU A 654 0.76 -3.03 6.04
C LEU A 654 1.09 -4.45 5.59
N ASN A 655 0.81 -5.45 6.43
CA ASN A 655 1.21 -6.83 6.16
C ASN A 655 0.58 -7.36 4.84
N THR A 656 1.45 -7.90 3.97
CA THR A 656 1.08 -8.55 2.70
C THR A 656 0.96 -10.08 2.82
N ASP A 657 1.05 -10.67 4.00
CA ASP A 657 1.10 -12.12 4.16
C ASP A 657 -0.26 -12.77 3.88
N GLY A 658 -0.27 -13.68 2.90
CA GLY A 658 -1.48 -14.27 2.30
C GLY A 658 -1.81 -13.71 0.91
N LEU A 659 -1.15 -12.64 0.49
CA LEU A 659 -1.35 -11.99 -0.81
C LEU A 659 -0.36 -12.48 -1.89
N ILE A 660 0.72 -13.16 -1.51
CA ILE A 660 1.65 -13.86 -2.42
C ILE A 660 1.25 -15.32 -2.54
#